data_AF-A0A553I9G4-F1
#
_entry.id   AF-A0A553I9G4-F1
#
_cell.length_a   1.000
_cell.length_b   1.000
_cell.length_c   1.000
_cell.angle_alpha   90.00
_cell.angle_beta   90.00
_cell.angle_gamma   90.00
#
_symmetry.space_group_name_H-M   'P 1'
#
loop_
_entity.id
_entity.type
_entity.pdbx_description
1 polymer ?
#
loop_
_entity_poly.entity_id
_entity_poly.type
_entity_poly.pdbx_seq_one_letter_code
_entity_poly.pdbx_strand_id
1 'polypeptide(L)'
;MVLLRFFTQRFVLISKNGRQDSRAFLWFFMYANLISSSVNQSSLLISRQQLASSMLTNLCRGIMSGSRNIVSGEPALWYKVYTTLPAGLAGQIRPSLPPPALIIISYEISGHGVALSGIEPNVKISLKLHFNISHRGLNMEQVHISNELALGLVLVILIAFIFMSRKSLPSNTSFFKDQPVVGIRKELMPWTRAAVRSITQTRNWVFDGYSRVYGLPDTILDVHSTANDTIQTKWTIWDDEVSENDFQMNLIRNQLTRNLDILTPPIAVELEEGFRREWGLSTEDWKSVDIWKSAMRIIGGAANNAFCGPELCRNMDFIQRVQDHSICLFLGAILINSTPWPFKYLTAQAVGWTCYFQLQRVSKLCLPLVKERLYNTARLKADPAYTWSSPKDGLQWIIDECYATGDPKQLKPERVLHRLVFMNDISLHSTSYTAQNVILDLACADPSVIPILREESARVLKEAGGKWTRQAVAKLKLVDSTIRESMRLTPFNSVGLPRTIIQPHGITVEQDKSVINIPFGSKVMIPVEAIHYDDSVYPDAKTFKPFRFADANAIRNVLDSFGAASSEEKTAQQPQQTKQKSGATIDEAFLGFGFGLHACPGRFFALNEIKIFIATMVLNYDLEPMKTRPRMTPLIWLNVPLFNDLRVNIRRRRPIELDASSTQFYIRLGSDEYGADVELRRHKIPVLMRVPATQPRPAKAFLPPRPEPGPEPDKVWGGALGGQNAPDFVRPACQVYPSKGRILNMIPIIAYLIAISSIPALYCNASFASTDRASYDLNDVIERDVVVIGGGSSGTYSSIRLKDHNKTVVVIEKKAVLGGHAEAWVEPSTGTPIDIGTVVFAHSDTVANYFGRFNLSLVPIENGAPSKYVDFSTGELANYNPPSQEAFNGALSDYFDHLNKYPALQDGFDMTYPVAPDLLLSFGDFVKKYQLDDLVPQVFTVNQGAVPILDINMIYTFKYLNSDEVNSLQQGFLTTEHHSTTELYQKAAEYLGTDVLFNSTVVGMDRSCPEEVRVAVQTSSGRKLIIAKSILSTIPPVLENLGGYDLSAEETSLFGQFFANGYYTGVLNNTGLDVPLTATGPGRQYNVPVLPGIYTATPIMIGEGGTGIYYGSPTVLPDEQVKAEIIATIRRYQGRNGLPITEPNWLKFSSHSPFNLMVSNEAIAEGFYKKLFSLQGQRNTFYNGAAWQTQDSSVLWKFTDDYVIPKILG
;
A
#
# COMPACT_ATOMS: atom_id res chain seq x y z
N MET A 1 23.22 25.59 20.16
CA MET A 1 23.36 27.08 20.20
C MET A 1 23.58 27.72 18.83
N VAL A 2 24.46 27.22 17.95
CA VAL A 2 24.72 27.83 16.61
C VAL A 2 23.44 28.03 15.78
N LEU A 3 22.60 26.99 15.66
CA LEU A 3 21.27 27.09 15.02
C LEU A 3 20.38 28.19 15.63
N LEU A 4 20.45 28.41 16.94
CA LEU A 4 19.63 29.42 17.63
C LEU A 4 20.03 30.85 17.23
N ARG A 5 21.32 31.12 16.99
CA ARG A 5 21.81 32.38 16.42
C ARG A 5 21.40 32.54 14.95
N PHE A 6 21.43 31.47 14.17
CA PHE A 6 21.07 31.50 12.75
C PHE A 6 19.57 31.84 12.55
N PHE A 7 18.69 31.28 13.39
CA PHE A 7 17.26 31.61 13.34
C PHE A 7 16.92 33.00 13.90
N THR A 8 17.60 33.49 14.94
CA THR A 8 17.37 34.85 15.46
C THR A 8 17.79 35.93 14.48
N GLN A 9 18.91 35.76 13.74
CA GLN A 9 19.31 36.72 12.70
C GLN A 9 18.31 36.78 11.53
N ARG A 10 17.73 35.64 11.10
CA ARG A 10 16.66 35.66 10.07
C ARG A 10 15.36 36.27 10.57
N PHE A 11 15.03 36.16 11.86
CA PHE A 11 13.80 36.74 12.42
C PHE A 11 13.82 38.29 12.37
N VAL A 12 14.98 38.91 12.60
CA VAL A 12 15.17 40.38 12.53
C VAL A 12 15.09 40.91 11.09
N LEU A 13 15.41 40.10 10.09
CA LEU A 13 15.26 40.45 8.67
C LEU A 13 13.81 40.38 8.18
N ILE A 14 12.98 39.50 8.74
CA ILE A 14 11.60 39.29 8.30
C ILE A 14 10.66 40.40 8.80
N SER A 15 10.90 40.99 9.98
CA SER A 15 10.03 42.04 10.53
C SER A 15 10.10 43.39 9.79
N LYS A 16 11.11 43.61 8.92
CA LYS A 16 11.21 44.84 8.10
C LYS A 16 10.24 44.91 6.92
N ASN A 17 9.62 43.80 6.50
CA ASN A 17 8.82 43.74 5.27
C ASN A 17 7.29 43.66 5.49
N GLY A 18 6.78 44.24 6.58
CA GLY A 18 5.39 44.72 6.69
C GLY A 18 4.24 43.71 6.67
N ARG A 19 4.49 42.39 6.59
CA ARG A 19 3.43 41.36 6.68
C ARG A 19 3.39 40.74 8.08
N GLN A 20 2.37 41.06 8.86
CA GLN A 20 2.06 40.36 10.11
C GLN A 20 1.39 39.01 9.80
N ASP A 21 2.09 37.91 10.03
CA ASP A 21 1.49 36.57 10.10
C ASP A 21 1.33 36.16 11.57
N SER A 22 0.11 36.31 12.08
CA SER A 22 -0.24 36.00 13.48
C SER A 22 -0.09 34.51 13.84
N ARG A 23 0.09 33.62 12.86
CA ARG A 23 0.28 32.18 13.11
C ARG A 23 1.71 31.86 13.55
N ALA A 24 2.71 32.59 13.03
CA ALA A 24 4.13 32.38 13.41
C ALA A 24 4.39 32.67 14.90
N PHE A 25 3.61 33.57 15.50
CA PHE A 25 3.72 33.94 16.91
C PHE A 25 3.28 32.80 17.85
N LEU A 26 2.23 32.06 17.47
CA LEU A 26 1.72 30.91 18.22
C LEU A 26 2.76 29.76 18.25
N TRP A 27 3.43 29.52 17.12
CA TRP A 27 4.47 28.48 17.02
C TRP A 27 5.72 28.79 17.84
N PHE A 28 6.14 30.06 17.95
CA PHE A 28 7.25 30.43 18.82
C PHE A 28 6.89 30.24 20.31
N PHE A 29 5.64 30.50 20.68
CA PHE A 29 5.13 30.26 22.04
C PHE A 29 5.04 28.77 22.39
N MET A 30 4.65 27.91 21.43
CA MET A 30 4.69 26.45 21.60
C MET A 30 6.13 25.93 21.74
N TYR A 31 7.06 26.40 20.89
CA TYR A 31 8.46 25.96 20.92
C TYR A 31 9.18 26.36 22.22
N ALA A 32 8.87 27.55 22.76
CA ALA A 32 9.40 28.00 24.04
C ALA A 32 8.88 27.18 25.24
N ASN A 33 7.62 26.72 25.21
CA ASN A 33 7.05 25.90 26.27
C ASN A 33 7.50 24.43 26.21
N LEU A 34 7.73 23.86 25.02
CA LEU A 34 8.30 22.51 24.86
C LEU A 34 9.70 22.36 25.46
N ILE A 35 10.51 23.42 25.42
CA ILE A 35 11.83 23.47 26.10
C ILE A 35 11.66 23.71 27.62
N SER A 36 10.55 24.33 28.05
CA SER A 36 10.24 24.53 29.48
C SER A 36 9.75 23.27 30.18
N SER A 37 9.23 22.25 29.46
CA SER A 37 8.75 20.99 30.03
C SER A 37 9.85 19.94 30.25
N SER A 38 11.07 20.16 29.73
CA SER A 38 12.19 19.21 29.83
C SER A 38 13.25 19.57 30.89
N VAL A 39 12.93 20.47 31.83
CA VAL A 39 13.83 20.84 32.94
C VAL A 39 13.14 20.56 34.28
N ASN A 40 13.82 19.80 35.13
CA ASN A 40 13.31 19.32 36.41
C ASN A 40 12.98 20.48 37.38
N GLN A 41 11.89 20.37 38.14
CA GLN A 41 11.42 21.44 39.04
C GLN A 41 12.31 21.60 40.29
N SER A 42 13.34 22.45 40.23
CA SER A 42 13.99 23.03 41.41
C SER A 42 14.59 24.42 41.11
N SER A 43 14.30 25.41 41.96
CA SER A 43 14.95 26.73 42.07
C SER A 43 15.06 27.63 40.81
N LEU A 44 14.13 28.61 40.68
CA LEU A 44 14.37 30.03 40.28
C LEU A 44 13.04 30.72 39.89
N LEU A 45 12.33 31.32 40.87
CA LEU A 45 11.02 31.95 40.61
C LEU A 45 11.06 33.44 40.23
N ILE A 46 12.20 34.12 40.40
CA ILE A 46 12.25 35.61 40.49
C ILE A 46 12.48 36.29 39.12
N SER A 47 13.02 35.61 38.11
CA SER A 47 13.36 36.24 36.81
C SER A 47 12.19 36.44 35.84
N ARG A 48 11.01 35.86 36.09
CA ARG A 48 9.87 35.88 35.15
C ARG A 48 9.16 37.23 35.02
N GLN A 49 9.11 38.06 36.07
CA GLN A 49 8.33 39.31 36.05
C GLN A 49 9.02 40.48 35.33
N GLN A 50 10.34 40.62 35.44
CA GLN A 50 11.06 41.75 34.82
C GLN A 50 11.14 41.67 33.29
N LEU A 51 11.14 40.46 32.70
CA LEU A 51 11.21 40.30 31.25
C LEU A 51 9.88 40.64 30.54
N ALA A 52 8.75 40.41 31.19
CA ALA A 52 7.43 40.62 30.59
C ALA A 52 7.07 42.11 30.42
N SER A 53 7.46 42.95 31.38
CA SER A 53 7.09 44.39 31.41
C SER A 53 7.75 45.21 30.28
N SER A 54 9.01 44.93 29.96
CA SER A 54 9.74 45.66 28.91
C SER A 54 9.28 45.29 27.48
N MET A 55 8.79 44.06 27.28
CA MET A 55 8.25 43.61 25.99
C MET A 55 6.86 44.19 25.72
N LEU A 56 5.98 44.27 26.72
CA LEU A 56 4.63 44.83 26.57
C LEU A 56 4.66 46.31 26.15
N THR A 57 5.57 47.10 26.74
CA THR A 57 5.69 48.54 26.49
C THR A 57 6.11 48.87 25.04
N ASN A 58 6.89 47.99 24.41
CA ASN A 58 7.29 48.15 23.01
C ASN A 58 6.21 47.66 22.02
N LEU A 59 5.38 46.69 22.42
CA LEU A 59 4.29 46.16 21.59
C LEU A 59 3.22 47.23 21.30
N CYS A 60 2.85 48.03 22.31
CA CYS A 60 1.81 49.07 22.17
C CYS A 60 2.18 50.23 21.24
N ARG A 61 3.46 50.50 20.98
CA ARG A 61 3.88 51.57 20.04
C ARG A 61 3.76 51.18 18.58
N GLY A 62 3.87 49.89 18.24
CA GLY A 62 3.86 49.41 16.85
C GLY A 62 2.45 49.30 16.22
N ILE A 63 1.39 49.33 17.03
CA ILE A 63 0.02 49.06 16.58
C ILE A 63 -0.73 50.34 16.15
N MET A 64 -0.33 51.53 16.62
CA MET A 64 -1.05 52.79 16.38
C MET A 64 -0.75 53.51 15.06
N SER A 65 -0.02 52.91 14.12
CA SER A 65 0.46 53.61 12.89
C SER A 65 0.07 52.95 11.56
N GLY A 66 -0.97 52.10 11.54
CA GLY A 66 -1.19 51.16 10.42
C GLY A 66 -2.62 50.97 9.92
N SER A 67 -3.56 51.87 10.19
CA SER A 67 -4.94 51.75 9.68
C SER A 67 -5.63 53.11 9.44
N ARG A 68 -5.91 53.41 8.17
CA ARG A 68 -6.90 54.41 7.73
C ARG A 68 -7.68 53.86 6.55
N ASN A 69 -8.98 54.18 6.55
CA ASN A 69 -10.01 53.91 5.53
C ASN A 69 -10.55 52.44 5.54
N ILE A 70 -11.75 52.12 6.08
CA ILE A 70 -13.16 52.55 5.80
C ILE A 70 -13.84 51.55 4.85
N VAL A 71 -15.07 51.02 5.06
CA VAL A 71 -15.96 50.86 6.26
C VAL A 71 -17.14 49.94 5.89
N SER A 72 -17.94 49.52 6.89
CA SER A 72 -19.32 48.98 6.87
C SER A 72 -19.46 47.45 7.09
N GLY A 73 -20.21 46.96 8.08
CA GLY A 73 -21.00 47.65 9.12
C GLY A 73 -21.08 46.91 10.47
N GLU A 74 -21.21 47.70 11.54
CA GLU A 74 -21.41 47.33 12.96
C GLU A 74 -22.92 47.46 13.33
N PRO A 75 -23.44 47.15 14.56
CA PRO A 75 -22.85 47.25 15.92
C PRO A 75 -22.94 45.96 16.78
N ALA A 76 -22.20 45.69 17.88
CA ALA A 76 -21.42 46.45 18.88
C ALA A 76 -22.12 46.69 20.26
N LEU A 77 -21.54 46.11 21.34
CA LEU A 77 -21.72 46.43 22.78
C LEU A 77 -20.55 45.74 23.57
N TRP A 78 -19.44 46.41 23.93
CA TRP A 78 -19.18 47.30 25.11
C TRP A 78 -18.88 46.53 26.43
N TYR A 79 -17.93 46.86 27.35
CA TYR A 79 -16.86 47.90 27.47
C TYR A 79 -15.99 47.76 28.79
N LYS A 80 -14.98 48.64 29.03
CA LYS A 80 -14.34 49.08 30.34
C LYS A 80 -13.33 48.12 31.07
N VAL A 81 -12.23 48.53 31.76
CA VAL A 81 -11.45 49.82 31.89
C VAL A 81 -10.11 49.67 32.70
N TYR A 82 -9.01 50.36 32.28
CA TYR A 82 -7.89 51.08 32.99
C TYR A 82 -7.25 50.60 34.35
N THR A 83 -6.07 50.99 34.89
CA THR A 83 -4.70 51.52 34.49
C THR A 83 -3.87 51.76 35.80
N THR A 84 -2.51 51.67 35.81
CA THR A 84 -1.55 52.62 36.51
C THR A 84 -0.03 52.29 36.34
N LEU A 85 0.84 53.31 36.52
CA LEU A 85 2.33 53.35 36.49
C LEU A 85 2.89 53.68 37.92
N PRO A 86 4.22 53.85 38.26
CA PRO A 86 5.44 54.08 37.44
C PRO A 86 6.72 53.29 37.90
N ALA A 87 7.93 53.76 37.57
CA ALA A 87 9.24 53.11 37.82
C ALA A 87 10.17 53.88 38.80
N GLY A 88 11.16 53.20 39.41
CA GLY A 88 12.23 53.86 40.18
C GLY A 88 13.35 52.96 40.75
N LEU A 89 14.60 53.44 40.60
CA LEU A 89 15.83 53.17 41.38
C LEU A 89 16.50 51.77 41.39
N ALA A 90 17.82 51.82 41.53
CA ALA A 90 18.75 50.69 41.57
C ALA A 90 19.40 50.54 42.96
N GLY A 91 19.82 49.33 43.33
CA GLY A 91 20.54 49.04 44.59
C GLY A 91 21.18 47.65 44.57
N GLN A 92 22.41 47.53 45.05
CA GLN A 92 23.31 46.37 44.91
C GLN A 92 22.98 45.20 45.87
N ILE A 93 23.39 43.97 45.49
CA ILE A 93 24.24 43.03 46.27
C ILE A 93 24.64 41.83 45.37
N ARG A 94 25.92 41.40 45.46
CA ARG A 94 26.53 40.14 44.93
C ARG A 94 27.47 39.59 46.02
N PRO A 95 27.64 38.26 46.20
CA PRO A 95 28.74 37.48 45.56
C PRO A 95 28.31 36.00 45.27
N SER A 96 29.09 34.97 44.85
CA SER A 96 30.43 34.79 44.24
C SER A 96 30.62 33.34 43.71
N LEU A 97 31.33 33.19 42.56
CA LEU A 97 32.21 32.05 42.16
C LEU A 97 31.64 30.61 41.98
N PRO A 98 32.32 29.69 41.24
CA PRO A 98 33.39 29.83 40.23
C PRO A 98 33.05 29.16 38.85
N PRO A 99 33.90 29.31 37.79
CA PRO A 99 33.69 28.68 36.48
C PRO A 99 34.58 27.44 36.21
N PRO A 100 34.18 26.51 35.31
CA PRO A 100 35.09 25.51 34.73
C PRO A 100 35.26 25.59 33.19
N ALA A 101 36.52 25.47 32.77
CA ALA A 101 37.04 24.99 31.47
C ALA A 101 36.52 25.62 30.14
N LEU A 102 37.35 26.52 29.58
CA LEU A 102 37.33 26.94 28.19
C LEU A 102 38.20 25.99 27.34
N ILE A 103 37.69 25.43 26.24
CA ILE A 103 38.53 24.79 25.21
C ILE A 103 38.81 25.83 24.12
N ILE A 104 40.10 26.15 23.93
CA ILE A 104 40.57 27.04 22.86
C ILE A 104 40.96 26.19 21.65
N ILE A 105 40.45 26.54 20.48
CA ILE A 105 41.03 26.13 19.19
C ILE A 105 41.52 27.41 18.52
N SER A 106 42.85 27.58 18.46
CA SER A 106 43.50 28.67 17.76
C SER A 106 43.74 28.31 16.30
N TYR A 107 43.47 29.26 15.40
CA TYR A 107 43.85 29.19 14.00
C TYR A 107 44.97 30.21 13.77
N GLU A 108 46.10 29.78 13.24
CA GLU A 108 47.18 30.67 12.82
C GLU A 108 47.22 30.67 11.29
N ILE A 109 46.93 31.83 10.70
CA ILE A 109 47.05 32.07 9.26
C ILE A 109 48.23 33.02 9.08
N SER A 110 49.39 32.47 8.70
CA SER A 110 50.55 33.26 8.31
C SER A 110 50.54 33.49 6.80
N GLY A 111 50.58 34.76 6.40
CA GLY A 111 50.57 35.16 5.00
C GLY A 111 50.63 36.69 4.87
N HIS A 112 51.84 37.24 4.84
CA HIS A 112 52.04 38.62 4.38
C HIS A 112 51.79 38.68 2.87
N GLY A 113 51.07 39.71 2.42
CA GLY A 113 50.59 39.79 1.04
C GLY A 113 51.62 40.33 0.06
N VAL A 114 51.58 39.81 -1.17
CA VAL A 114 52.01 40.47 -2.41
C VAL A 114 50.96 40.14 -3.49
N ALA A 115 50.76 41.05 -4.44
CA ALA A 115 49.78 40.93 -5.51
C ALA A 115 50.35 40.31 -6.81
N LEU A 116 49.46 40.17 -7.80
CA LEU A 116 49.69 39.93 -9.25
C LEU A 116 49.63 38.48 -9.79
N SER A 117 48.69 38.32 -10.74
CA SER A 117 48.73 37.51 -11.98
C SER A 117 49.51 36.18 -12.03
N GLY A 118 48.78 35.08 -12.29
CA GLY A 118 49.39 33.83 -12.77
C GLY A 118 48.43 32.63 -12.72
N ILE A 119 48.35 31.91 -13.83
CA ILE A 119 47.70 30.59 -14.04
C ILE A 119 48.34 29.58 -13.03
N GLU A 120 47.63 28.72 -12.30
CA GLU A 120 47.09 27.40 -12.72
C GLU A 120 46.07 26.80 -11.72
N PRO A 121 45.14 25.92 -12.14
CA PRO A 121 44.18 25.26 -11.26
C PRO A 121 44.62 23.85 -10.84
N ASN A 122 45.51 23.70 -9.85
CA ASN A 122 45.71 22.43 -9.11
C ASN A 122 46.51 22.57 -7.81
N VAL A 123 45.83 22.71 -6.65
CA VAL A 123 46.47 22.56 -5.33
C VAL A 123 45.61 21.68 -4.43
N LYS A 124 46.11 20.47 -4.11
CA LYS A 124 45.54 19.60 -3.07
C LYS A 124 46.01 20.05 -1.69
N ILE A 125 45.07 20.38 -0.80
CA ILE A 125 45.34 20.60 0.63
C ILE A 125 44.92 19.36 1.42
N SER A 126 45.82 18.80 2.25
CA SER A 126 45.52 17.67 3.14
C SER A 126 45.60 18.11 4.61
N LEU A 127 44.60 17.70 5.41
CA LEU A 127 44.55 17.95 6.85
C LEU A 127 44.77 16.65 7.63
N LYS A 128 45.73 16.63 8.55
CA LYS A 128 45.94 15.56 9.54
C LYS A 128 45.51 16.04 10.92
N LEU A 129 44.74 15.22 11.63
CA LEU A 129 44.36 15.43 13.03
C LEU A 129 45.01 14.37 13.91
N HIS A 130 45.62 14.78 15.02
CA HIS A 130 46.08 13.89 16.08
C HIS A 130 45.06 13.90 17.23
N PHE A 131 44.80 12.73 17.81
CA PHE A 131 44.04 12.57 19.05
C PHE A 131 44.95 12.06 20.15
N ASN A 132 44.83 12.61 21.35
CA ASN A 132 45.47 12.09 22.55
C ASN A 132 44.42 12.01 23.67
N ILE A 133 44.33 10.84 24.33
CA ILE A 133 43.26 10.53 25.29
C ILE A 133 43.91 10.25 26.64
N SER A 134 43.45 10.93 27.70
CA SER A 134 43.77 10.57 29.08
C SER A 134 42.52 10.07 29.81
N HIS A 135 42.62 8.88 30.41
CA HIS A 135 41.56 8.27 31.21
C HIS A 135 41.57 8.79 32.65
N ARG A 136 40.43 9.28 33.15
CA ARG A 136 39.95 8.98 34.53
C ARG A 136 38.44 8.76 34.50
N GLY A 137 37.99 7.80 35.29
CA GLY A 137 36.72 7.08 35.04
C GLY A 137 35.47 7.69 35.68
N LEU A 138 34.33 7.31 35.10
CA LEU A 138 33.00 7.34 35.68
C LEU A 138 32.34 5.98 35.37
N ASN A 139 31.67 5.39 36.36
CA ASN A 139 31.01 4.09 36.20
C ASN A 139 29.79 4.20 35.26
N MET A 140 29.62 3.19 34.39
CA MET A 140 28.42 3.05 33.58
C MET A 140 27.41 2.10 34.25
N GLU A 141 26.45 2.67 34.98
CA GLU A 141 25.12 2.09 35.10
C GLU A 141 24.07 3.16 34.78
N GLN A 142 22.99 2.76 34.12
CA GLN A 142 21.83 3.59 33.72
C GLN A 142 22.12 4.77 32.78
N VAL A 143 22.17 4.49 31.47
CA VAL A 143 21.76 5.47 30.44
C VAL A 143 20.44 5.01 29.84
N HIS A 144 19.33 5.58 30.34
CA HIS A 144 18.04 5.48 29.67
C HIS A 144 18.08 6.30 28.38
N ILE A 145 18.26 5.63 27.24
CA ILE A 145 17.93 6.23 25.94
C ILE A 145 16.41 6.24 25.84
N SER A 146 15.78 7.42 26.01
CA SER A 146 14.33 7.54 25.88
C SER A 146 13.90 7.40 24.42
N ASN A 147 12.77 6.72 24.20
CA ASN A 147 12.18 6.54 22.85
C ASN A 147 11.86 7.87 22.14
N GLU A 148 11.77 8.96 22.92
CA GLU A 148 11.53 10.33 22.47
C GLU A 148 12.63 10.86 21.53
N LEU A 149 13.88 10.40 21.64
CA LEU A 149 14.97 10.83 20.77
C LEU A 149 14.83 10.28 19.34
N ALA A 150 14.40 9.02 19.20
CA ALA A 150 14.15 8.40 17.89
C ALA A 150 12.88 8.98 17.24
N LEU A 151 11.78 9.08 18.01
CA LEU A 151 10.54 9.71 17.57
C LEU A 151 10.73 11.19 17.21
N GLY A 152 11.51 11.93 18.00
CA GLY A 152 11.84 13.34 17.76
C GLY A 152 12.62 13.55 16.46
N LEU A 153 13.58 12.66 16.15
CA LEU A 153 14.33 12.74 14.88
C LEU A 153 13.42 12.50 13.67
N VAL A 154 12.52 11.52 13.74
CA VAL A 154 11.51 11.25 12.70
C VAL A 154 10.54 12.42 12.55
N LEU A 155 10.09 13.01 13.66
CA LEU A 155 9.18 14.16 13.65
C LEU A 155 9.83 15.40 13.03
N VAL A 156 11.12 15.66 13.29
CA VAL A 156 11.88 16.76 12.68
C VAL A 156 12.01 16.57 11.16
N ILE A 157 12.25 15.34 10.69
CA ILE A 157 12.26 15.00 9.26
C ILE A 157 10.87 15.24 8.63
N LEU A 158 9.80 14.82 9.31
CA LEU A 158 8.42 15.04 8.85
C LEU A 158 8.06 16.53 8.76
N ILE A 159 8.42 17.32 9.77
CA ILE A 159 8.18 18.76 9.82
C ILE A 159 8.96 19.49 8.71
N ALA A 160 10.23 19.10 8.47
CA ALA A 160 11.01 19.63 7.35
C ALA A 160 10.34 19.33 5.99
N PHE A 161 9.82 18.10 5.80
CA PHE A 161 9.13 17.69 4.59
C PHE A 161 7.81 18.45 4.36
N ILE A 162 7.03 18.70 5.41
CA ILE A 162 5.81 19.53 5.37
C ILE A 162 6.13 21.00 5.07
N PHE A 163 7.24 21.53 5.59
CA PHE A 163 7.64 22.92 5.34
C PHE A 163 8.19 23.15 3.93
N MET A 164 8.88 22.16 3.36
CA MET A 164 9.35 22.20 1.97
C MET A 164 8.19 22.08 0.96
N SER A 165 7.20 21.22 1.22
CA SER A 165 6.04 21.04 0.33
C SER A 165 5.04 22.20 0.33
N ARG A 166 4.97 23.02 1.41
CA ARG A 166 4.06 24.17 1.49
C ARG A 166 4.47 25.41 0.69
N LYS A 167 5.71 25.50 0.19
CA LYS A 167 6.19 26.69 -0.54
C LYS A 167 5.84 26.73 -2.03
N SER A 168 5.27 25.65 -2.58
CA SER A 168 5.17 25.43 -4.03
C SER A 168 3.74 25.49 -4.59
N LEU A 169 2.78 26.08 -3.86
CA LEU A 169 1.37 26.17 -4.29
C LEU A 169 0.90 27.62 -4.43
N PRO A 170 0.58 28.10 -5.64
CA PRO A 170 -0.05 29.40 -5.85
C PRO A 170 -1.46 29.44 -5.25
N SER A 171 -1.80 30.56 -4.61
CA SER A 171 -3.13 30.80 -4.05
C SER A 171 -4.11 31.31 -5.12
N ASN A 172 -4.57 30.45 -6.04
CA ASN A 172 -5.77 30.75 -6.82
C ASN A 172 -6.55 29.49 -7.24
N THR A 173 -7.89 29.59 -7.30
CA THR A 173 -8.80 28.44 -7.23
C THR A 173 -9.38 28.02 -8.58
N SER A 174 -8.60 27.27 -9.37
CA SER A 174 -9.10 26.44 -10.49
C SER A 174 -8.59 24.99 -10.42
N PHE A 175 -7.30 24.81 -10.10
CA PHE A 175 -6.57 23.53 -10.00
C PHE A 175 -7.33 22.33 -9.37
N PHE A 176 -8.22 22.57 -8.41
CA PHE A 176 -8.98 21.50 -7.74
C PHE A 176 -10.20 20.98 -8.53
N LYS A 177 -10.74 21.74 -9.50
CA LYS A 177 -11.91 21.32 -10.28
C LYS A 177 -11.58 20.36 -11.44
N ASP A 178 -10.45 20.56 -12.10
CA ASP A 178 -10.25 20.11 -13.49
C ASP A 178 -9.19 18.99 -13.65
N GLN A 179 -9.23 17.94 -12.81
CA GLN A 179 -8.32 16.77 -12.95
C GLN A 179 -9.08 15.45 -12.71
N PRO A 180 -8.60 14.28 -13.20
CA PRO A 180 -9.29 13.00 -13.06
C PRO A 180 -9.36 12.44 -11.62
N VAL A 181 -10.11 11.35 -11.49
CA VAL A 181 -10.14 10.45 -10.31
C VAL A 181 -9.32 9.20 -10.63
N VAL A 182 -8.86 8.49 -9.60
CA VAL A 182 -7.95 7.32 -9.65
C VAL A 182 -6.47 7.71 -9.80
N GLY A 183 -5.62 7.16 -8.92
CA GLY A 183 -4.18 7.36 -8.93
C GLY A 183 -3.44 6.02 -8.83
N ILE A 184 -2.66 5.69 -9.86
CA ILE A 184 -1.83 4.48 -9.95
C ILE A 184 -0.65 4.57 -8.95
N ARG A 185 -0.12 3.42 -8.52
CA ARG A 185 0.84 3.23 -7.39
C ARG A 185 2.19 4.00 -7.45
N LYS A 186 2.46 4.89 -8.41
CA LYS A 186 3.80 5.44 -8.70
C LYS A 186 4.01 6.95 -8.42
N GLU A 187 2.99 7.71 -8.08
CA GLU A 187 3.13 9.15 -7.81
C GLU A 187 3.49 9.52 -6.35
N LEU A 188 3.96 10.75 -6.16
CA LEU A 188 4.20 11.35 -4.84
C LEU A 188 2.88 11.85 -4.24
N MET A 189 2.51 11.30 -3.07
CA MET A 189 1.27 11.62 -2.32
C MET A 189 -0.08 11.33 -3.02
N PRO A 190 -0.36 10.10 -3.51
CA PRO A 190 -1.65 9.76 -4.12
C PRO A 190 -2.81 9.80 -3.10
N TRP A 191 -2.53 9.45 -1.83
CA TRP A 191 -3.54 9.38 -0.76
C TRP A 191 -4.21 10.71 -0.43
N THR A 192 -3.46 11.82 -0.37
CA THR A 192 -4.03 13.15 -0.11
C THR A 192 -4.82 13.69 -1.30
N ARG A 193 -4.52 13.27 -2.53
CA ARG A 193 -5.27 13.67 -3.72
C ARG A 193 -6.62 12.94 -3.82
N ALA A 194 -6.64 11.62 -3.55
CA ALA A 194 -7.87 10.83 -3.50
C ALA A 194 -8.84 11.32 -2.41
N ALA A 195 -8.32 11.63 -1.21
CA ALA A 195 -9.13 12.11 -0.08
C ALA A 195 -9.87 13.44 -0.37
N VAL A 196 -9.30 14.34 -1.16
CA VAL A 196 -9.89 15.67 -1.42
C VAL A 196 -11.02 15.64 -2.46
N ARG A 197 -11.02 14.70 -3.42
CA ARG A 197 -12.11 14.55 -4.41
C ARG A 197 -13.26 13.65 -3.99
N SER A 198 -12.99 12.62 -3.18
CA SER A 198 -14.03 11.71 -2.66
C SER A 198 -15.15 12.47 -1.90
N ILE A 199 -14.83 13.63 -1.31
CA ILE A 199 -15.78 14.46 -0.56
C ILE A 199 -16.84 15.14 -1.46
N THR A 200 -16.57 15.37 -2.75
CA THR A 200 -17.47 16.19 -3.62
C THR A 200 -18.25 15.40 -4.67
N GLN A 201 -17.79 14.24 -5.15
CA GLN A 201 -18.54 13.43 -6.13
C GLN A 201 -19.44 12.37 -5.51
N THR A 202 -19.14 11.88 -4.31
CA THR A 202 -19.77 10.64 -3.81
C THR A 202 -21.22 10.80 -3.37
N ARG A 203 -21.80 12.02 -3.37
CA ARG A 203 -23.22 12.25 -3.04
C ARG A 203 -24.21 11.51 -3.97
N ASN A 204 -23.78 11.16 -5.20
CA ASN A 204 -24.61 10.41 -6.14
C ASN A 204 -24.44 8.87 -6.02
N TRP A 205 -23.41 8.40 -5.31
CA TRP A 205 -23.03 6.97 -5.23
C TRP A 205 -23.72 6.21 -4.09
N VAL A 206 -24.29 6.95 -3.13
CA VAL A 206 -24.60 6.44 -1.80
C VAL A 206 -25.91 5.65 -1.71
N PHE A 207 -26.85 5.81 -2.65
CA PHE A 207 -28.22 5.34 -2.43
C PHE A 207 -28.65 4.05 -3.14
N ASP A 208 -28.08 3.69 -4.30
CA ASP A 208 -28.47 2.46 -5.02
C ASP A 208 -27.31 1.66 -5.66
N GLY A 209 -26.10 2.23 -5.72
CA GLY A 209 -24.97 1.67 -6.47
C GLY A 209 -23.99 0.80 -5.66
N TYR A 210 -23.56 1.27 -4.49
CA TYR A 210 -22.40 0.66 -3.82
C TYR A 210 -22.69 -0.73 -3.24
N SER A 211 -23.92 -1.06 -2.84
CA SER A 211 -24.26 -2.40 -2.33
C SER A 211 -24.21 -3.47 -3.42
N ARG A 212 -24.44 -3.09 -4.69
CA ARG A 212 -24.20 -3.94 -5.87
C ARG A 212 -22.73 -4.29 -5.98
N VAL A 213 -21.84 -3.29 -5.87
CA VAL A 213 -20.38 -3.48 -5.89
C VAL A 213 -19.94 -4.35 -4.72
N TYR A 214 -20.28 -3.99 -3.49
CA TYR A 214 -19.87 -4.74 -2.29
C TYR A 214 -20.58 -6.08 -2.09
N GLY A 215 -21.51 -6.44 -2.98
CA GLY A 215 -22.11 -7.77 -3.12
C GLY A 215 -21.40 -8.68 -4.14
N LEU A 216 -20.46 -8.17 -4.94
CA LEU A 216 -19.66 -8.98 -5.87
C LEU A 216 -18.73 -9.93 -5.08
N PRO A 217 -18.44 -11.13 -5.63
CA PRO A 217 -17.60 -12.12 -4.95
C PRO A 217 -16.13 -11.69 -4.84
N ASP A 218 -15.42 -12.29 -3.89
CA ASP A 218 -14.01 -11.99 -3.60
C ASP A 218 -13.06 -12.28 -4.77
N THR A 219 -13.48 -13.11 -5.75
CA THR A 219 -12.81 -13.34 -7.03
C THR A 219 -12.84 -12.13 -7.98
N ILE A 220 -13.64 -11.12 -7.66
CA ILE A 220 -13.77 -9.85 -8.39
C ILE A 220 -13.27 -8.69 -7.52
N LEU A 221 -13.60 -8.71 -6.22
CA LEU A 221 -13.18 -7.72 -5.22
C LEU A 221 -12.28 -8.35 -4.16
N ASP A 222 -10.96 -8.24 -4.32
CA ASP A 222 -10.03 -8.74 -3.30
C ASP A 222 -10.19 -7.95 -2.00
N VAL A 223 -10.60 -8.66 -0.94
CA VAL A 223 -10.72 -8.16 0.43
C VAL A 223 -9.45 -8.43 1.24
N HIS A 224 -8.92 -9.65 1.15
CA HIS A 224 -7.90 -10.16 2.06
C HIS A 224 -6.52 -9.54 1.79
N SER A 225 -6.05 -9.55 0.54
CA SER A 225 -4.82 -8.86 0.15
C SER A 225 -4.97 -7.35 0.32
N THR A 226 -6.17 -6.80 0.12
CA THR A 226 -6.44 -5.38 0.38
C THR A 226 -6.33 -5.00 1.85
N ALA A 227 -6.86 -5.82 2.75
CA ALA A 227 -6.71 -5.64 4.20
C ALA A 227 -5.23 -5.76 4.60
N ASN A 228 -4.53 -6.76 4.08
CA ASN A 228 -3.11 -6.98 4.31
C ASN A 228 -2.23 -5.82 3.79
N ASP A 229 -2.52 -5.26 2.62
CA ASP A 229 -1.91 -4.02 2.11
C ASP A 229 -2.24 -2.80 3.02
N THR A 230 -3.44 -2.74 3.60
CA THR A 230 -3.88 -1.60 4.42
C THR A 230 -3.14 -1.54 5.75
N ILE A 231 -2.97 -2.68 6.43
CA ILE A 231 -2.21 -2.78 7.69
C ILE A 231 -0.74 -3.20 7.49
N GLN A 232 -0.30 -3.35 6.23
CA GLN A 232 1.05 -3.75 5.82
C GLN A 232 1.55 -5.00 6.57
N THR A 233 0.73 -6.05 6.65
CA THR A 233 1.00 -7.25 7.48
C THR A 233 2.35 -7.88 7.22
N LYS A 234 2.79 -7.93 5.96
CA LYS A 234 4.14 -8.37 5.53
C LYS A 234 5.31 -7.74 6.30
N TRP A 235 5.08 -6.57 6.90
CA TRP A 235 6.08 -5.81 7.66
C TRP A 235 5.71 -5.70 9.14
N THR A 236 4.42 -5.59 9.46
CA THR A 236 3.94 -5.37 10.83
C THR A 236 3.67 -6.66 11.61
N ILE A 237 3.54 -7.80 10.92
CA ILE A 237 3.33 -9.15 11.48
C ILE A 237 4.52 -10.03 11.04
N TRP A 238 5.27 -10.56 12.00
CA TRP A 238 6.53 -11.30 11.74
C TRP A 238 6.38 -12.81 11.42
N ASP A 239 5.20 -13.41 11.63
CA ASP A 239 4.95 -14.82 11.27
C ASP A 239 3.97 -14.84 10.10
N ASP A 240 4.45 -15.23 8.93
CA ASP A 240 3.69 -15.19 7.67
C ASP A 240 2.38 -15.99 7.79
N GLU A 241 2.35 -17.06 8.58
CA GLU A 241 1.13 -17.83 8.81
C GLU A 241 0.13 -17.21 9.78
N VAL A 242 0.50 -16.10 10.44
CA VAL A 242 -0.40 -15.26 11.22
C VAL A 242 -0.99 -14.14 10.36
N SER A 243 -0.35 -13.77 9.24
CA SER A 243 -0.79 -12.71 8.33
C SER A 243 -1.49 -13.20 7.06
N GLU A 244 -1.14 -14.38 6.54
CA GLU A 244 -1.60 -14.88 5.24
C GLU A 244 -2.86 -15.77 5.32
N ASN A 245 -3.32 -16.17 6.52
CA ASN A 245 -4.48 -17.05 6.69
C ASN A 245 -5.62 -16.44 7.53
N ASP A 246 -6.85 -16.90 7.25
CA ASP A 246 -8.08 -16.40 7.89
C ASP A 246 -8.37 -16.98 9.28
N PHE A 247 -7.40 -17.66 9.88
CA PHE A 247 -7.57 -18.42 11.13
C PHE A 247 -8.20 -17.56 12.24
N GLN A 248 -7.64 -16.37 12.51
CA GLN A 248 -8.15 -15.47 13.55
C GLN A 248 -9.58 -14.99 13.27
N MET A 249 -9.91 -14.68 12.00
CA MET A 249 -11.24 -14.20 11.62
C MET A 249 -12.28 -15.29 11.74
N ASN A 250 -11.94 -16.51 11.35
CA ASN A 250 -12.80 -17.68 11.49
C ASN A 250 -12.99 -18.08 12.96
N LEU A 251 -11.94 -18.01 13.79
CA LEU A 251 -12.04 -18.22 15.23
C LEU A 251 -12.97 -17.19 15.90
N ILE A 252 -12.88 -15.91 15.55
CA ILE A 252 -13.79 -14.87 16.09
C ILE A 252 -15.24 -15.12 15.65
N ARG A 253 -15.47 -15.50 14.39
CA ARG A 253 -16.80 -15.87 13.86
C ARG A 253 -17.39 -17.10 14.57
N ASN A 254 -16.59 -18.15 14.75
CA ASN A 254 -17.04 -19.46 15.22
C ASN A 254 -17.10 -19.59 16.74
N GLN A 255 -16.12 -19.04 17.46
CA GLN A 255 -15.96 -19.24 18.91
C GLN A 255 -16.44 -18.02 19.71
N LEU A 256 -15.89 -16.83 19.47
CA LEU A 256 -16.12 -15.65 20.33
C LEU A 256 -17.60 -15.27 20.41
N THR A 257 -18.31 -15.23 19.28
CA THR A 257 -19.73 -14.83 19.24
C THR A 257 -20.67 -15.88 19.86
N ARG A 258 -20.32 -17.17 19.76
CA ARG A 258 -21.14 -18.26 20.34
C ARG A 258 -21.01 -18.32 21.87
N ASN A 259 -19.83 -18.00 22.39
CA ASN A 259 -19.51 -18.09 23.81
C ASN A 259 -19.82 -16.81 24.63
N LEU A 260 -20.54 -15.82 24.07
CA LEU A 260 -20.86 -14.58 24.79
C LEU A 260 -21.64 -14.80 26.10
N ASP A 261 -22.45 -15.85 26.22
CA ASP A 261 -23.19 -16.15 27.46
C ASP A 261 -22.26 -16.47 28.64
N ILE A 262 -21.15 -17.19 28.41
CA ILE A 262 -20.15 -17.50 29.45
C ILE A 262 -19.13 -16.37 29.65
N LEU A 263 -18.86 -15.56 28.61
CA LEU A 263 -17.95 -14.42 28.70
C LEU A 263 -18.55 -13.17 29.37
N THR A 264 -19.87 -12.96 29.27
CA THR A 264 -20.51 -11.70 29.71
C THR A 264 -20.36 -11.43 31.22
N PRO A 265 -20.60 -12.39 32.13
CA PRO A 265 -20.44 -12.14 33.57
C PRO A 265 -19.01 -11.74 34.00
N PRO A 266 -17.93 -12.45 33.61
CA PRO A 266 -16.59 -12.05 34.03
C PRO A 266 -16.10 -10.76 33.33
N ILE A 267 -16.49 -10.49 32.08
CA ILE A 267 -16.29 -9.18 31.43
C ILE A 267 -16.87 -8.06 32.30
N ALA A 268 -18.10 -8.23 32.82
CA ALA A 268 -18.74 -7.21 33.64
C ALA A 268 -18.00 -6.94 34.97
N VAL A 269 -17.45 -7.99 35.60
CA VAL A 269 -16.64 -7.87 36.82
C VAL A 269 -15.35 -7.10 36.55
N GLU A 270 -14.64 -7.40 35.47
CA GLU A 270 -13.41 -6.68 35.11
C GLU A 270 -13.68 -5.23 34.65
N LEU A 271 -14.82 -4.94 34.03
CA LEU A 271 -15.25 -3.58 33.74
C LEU A 271 -15.49 -2.79 35.03
N GLU A 272 -16.21 -3.34 36.02
CA GLU A 272 -16.40 -2.67 37.31
C GLU A 272 -15.05 -2.42 38.02
N GLU A 273 -14.20 -3.44 38.12
CA GLU A 273 -12.89 -3.30 38.76
C GLU A 273 -11.97 -2.33 38.00
N GLY A 274 -12.08 -2.28 36.67
CA GLY A 274 -11.46 -1.24 35.84
C GLY A 274 -11.89 0.17 36.24
N PHE A 275 -13.20 0.43 36.37
CA PHE A 275 -13.72 1.72 36.84
C PHE A 275 -13.24 2.03 38.26
N ARG A 276 -13.30 1.05 39.18
CA ARG A 276 -12.81 1.22 40.56
C ARG A 276 -11.33 1.61 40.60
N ARG A 277 -10.50 1.01 39.74
CA ARG A 277 -9.06 1.28 39.63
C ARG A 277 -8.75 2.63 38.99
N GLU A 278 -9.26 2.91 37.79
CA GLU A 278 -8.89 4.13 37.04
C GLU A 278 -9.66 5.36 37.53
N TRP A 279 -10.95 5.22 37.86
CA TRP A 279 -11.82 6.34 38.23
C TRP A 279 -11.95 6.49 39.75
N GLY A 280 -11.89 5.42 40.53
CA GLY A 280 -11.81 5.48 42.00
C GLY A 280 -13.17 5.46 42.71
N LEU A 281 -13.13 5.66 44.03
CA LEU A 281 -14.26 5.44 44.94
C LEU A 281 -14.78 6.68 45.69
N SER A 282 -14.17 7.87 45.54
CA SER A 282 -14.62 9.08 46.26
C SER A 282 -16.01 9.52 45.77
N THR A 283 -16.93 9.72 46.72
CA THR A 283 -18.29 10.21 46.47
C THR A 283 -18.48 11.70 46.79
N GLU A 284 -17.40 12.36 47.22
CA GLU A 284 -17.41 13.76 47.65
C GLU A 284 -16.74 14.65 46.60
N ASP A 285 -15.57 14.24 46.11
CA ASP A 285 -14.76 15.02 45.19
C ASP A 285 -15.04 14.72 43.71
N TRP A 286 -15.05 15.76 42.89
CA TRP A 286 -14.92 15.62 41.44
C TRP A 286 -13.47 15.28 41.08
N LYS A 287 -13.28 14.20 40.31
CA LYS A 287 -11.98 13.73 39.81
C LYS A 287 -11.87 13.96 38.32
N SER A 288 -10.83 14.66 37.90
CA SER A 288 -10.50 14.83 36.48
C SER A 288 -9.77 13.58 35.93
N VAL A 289 -10.43 12.85 35.03
CA VAL A 289 -9.93 11.60 34.42
C VAL A 289 -9.64 11.77 32.93
N ASP A 290 -8.51 11.23 32.46
CA ASP A 290 -8.20 11.06 31.04
C ASP A 290 -9.05 9.92 30.48
N ILE A 291 -9.99 10.24 29.58
CA ILE A 291 -10.94 9.25 29.05
C ILE A 291 -10.28 8.28 28.08
N TRP A 292 -9.34 8.71 27.24
CA TRP A 292 -8.65 7.80 26.31
C TRP A 292 -7.88 6.74 27.08
N LYS A 293 -7.05 7.18 28.03
CA LYS A 293 -6.19 6.32 28.83
C LYS A 293 -6.98 5.42 29.78
N SER A 294 -8.06 5.91 30.38
CA SER A 294 -8.89 5.08 31.26
C SER A 294 -9.75 4.09 30.47
N ALA A 295 -10.40 4.49 29.38
CA ALA A 295 -11.16 3.57 28.53
C ALA A 295 -10.28 2.40 28.04
N MET A 296 -9.10 2.70 27.51
CA MET A 296 -8.09 1.70 27.09
C MET A 296 -7.74 0.68 28.17
N ARG A 297 -7.69 1.08 29.44
CA ARG A 297 -7.31 0.20 30.56
C ARG A 297 -8.48 -0.56 31.16
N ILE A 298 -9.68 0.00 31.09
CA ILE A 298 -10.92 -0.64 31.56
C ILE A 298 -11.33 -1.73 30.55
N ILE A 299 -11.49 -1.35 29.28
CA ILE A 299 -11.77 -2.27 28.17
C ILE A 299 -10.61 -3.23 27.95
N GLY A 300 -9.36 -2.76 28.00
CA GLY A 300 -8.20 -3.64 27.89
C GLY A 300 -8.14 -4.72 28.98
N GLY A 301 -8.64 -4.45 30.19
CA GLY A 301 -8.79 -5.49 31.22
C GLY A 301 -9.89 -6.50 30.88
N ALA A 302 -11.08 -6.01 30.56
CA ALA A 302 -12.23 -6.86 30.27
C ALA A 302 -12.07 -7.72 29.01
N ALA A 303 -11.57 -7.15 27.90
CA ALA A 303 -11.22 -7.88 26.70
C ALA A 303 -10.14 -8.95 26.96
N ASN A 304 -9.11 -8.65 27.76
CA ASN A 304 -8.09 -9.64 28.10
C ASN A 304 -8.60 -10.75 29.04
N ASN A 305 -9.70 -10.57 29.76
CA ASN A 305 -10.34 -11.68 30.46
C ASN A 305 -10.92 -12.69 29.46
N ALA A 306 -11.58 -12.19 28.41
CA ALA A 306 -12.15 -13.04 27.37
C ALA A 306 -11.11 -13.69 26.43
N PHE A 307 -9.94 -13.07 26.23
CA PHE A 307 -8.89 -13.63 25.37
C PHE A 307 -7.81 -14.39 26.13
N CYS A 308 -7.42 -13.95 27.32
CA CYS A 308 -6.23 -14.42 28.02
C CYS A 308 -6.52 -15.00 29.41
N GLY A 309 -7.76 -14.94 29.89
CA GLY A 309 -8.15 -15.40 31.22
C GLY A 309 -7.78 -14.44 32.37
N PRO A 310 -8.15 -14.79 33.62
CA PRO A 310 -7.86 -13.99 34.81
C PRO A 310 -6.36 -13.73 35.05
N GLU A 311 -5.48 -14.59 34.53
CA GLU A 311 -4.03 -14.59 34.74
C GLU A 311 -3.33 -13.35 34.16
N LEU A 312 -3.84 -12.83 33.03
CA LEU A 312 -3.27 -11.66 32.34
C LEU A 312 -4.20 -10.44 32.30
N CYS A 313 -5.52 -10.60 32.50
CA CYS A 313 -6.49 -9.52 32.40
C CYS A 313 -6.28 -8.35 33.38
N ARG A 314 -5.63 -8.59 34.52
CA ARG A 314 -5.28 -7.56 35.53
C ARG A 314 -3.81 -7.14 35.50
N ASN A 315 -3.00 -7.68 34.59
CA ASN A 315 -1.59 -7.35 34.46
C ASN A 315 -1.42 -6.04 33.67
N MET A 316 -1.24 -4.93 34.39
CA MET A 316 -1.11 -3.60 33.78
C MET A 316 0.14 -3.41 32.91
N ASP A 317 1.23 -4.14 33.14
CA ASP A 317 2.38 -4.11 32.22
C ASP A 317 2.01 -4.83 30.92
N PHE A 318 1.33 -5.98 30.99
CA PHE A 318 0.85 -6.71 29.81
C PHE A 318 -0.10 -5.86 28.96
N ILE A 319 -1.14 -5.25 29.57
CA ILE A 319 -2.06 -4.34 28.87
C ILE A 319 -1.29 -3.19 28.21
N GLN A 320 -0.31 -2.60 28.90
CA GLN A 320 0.50 -1.53 28.33
C GLN A 320 1.39 -2.02 27.17
N ARG A 321 2.00 -3.21 27.24
CA ARG A 321 2.82 -3.75 26.15
C ARG A 321 1.98 -4.11 24.92
N VAL A 322 0.79 -4.65 25.11
CA VAL A 322 -0.17 -4.91 24.02
C VAL A 322 -0.56 -3.58 23.36
N GLN A 323 -0.88 -2.55 24.15
CA GLN A 323 -1.14 -1.22 23.61
C GLN A 323 0.08 -0.63 22.86
N ASP A 324 1.29 -0.76 23.41
CA ASP A 324 2.54 -0.32 22.76
C ASP A 324 2.75 -1.03 21.41
N HIS A 325 2.46 -2.33 21.33
CA HIS A 325 2.57 -3.15 20.12
C HIS A 325 1.54 -2.77 19.06
N SER A 326 0.26 -2.71 19.43
CA SER A 326 -0.84 -2.29 18.57
C SER A 326 -0.63 -0.88 17.97
N ILE A 327 -0.14 0.08 18.78
CA ILE A 327 0.21 1.42 18.30
C ILE A 327 1.33 1.33 17.23
N CYS A 328 2.36 0.53 17.46
CA CYS A 328 3.42 0.30 16.47
C CYS A 328 2.89 -0.36 15.18
N LEU A 329 1.96 -1.32 15.28
CA LEU A 329 1.32 -1.97 14.14
C LEU A 329 0.53 -0.96 13.28
N PHE A 330 -0.43 -0.24 13.87
CA PHE A 330 -1.31 0.66 13.11
C PHE A 330 -0.60 1.94 12.63
N LEU A 331 0.18 2.61 13.49
CA LEU A 331 0.94 3.79 13.06
C LEU A 331 2.10 3.42 12.13
N GLY A 332 2.69 2.23 12.31
CA GLY A 332 3.69 1.68 11.41
C GLY A 332 3.13 1.43 10.01
N ALA A 333 1.95 0.81 9.90
CA ALA A 333 1.25 0.63 8.64
C ALA A 333 0.93 1.96 7.94
N ILE A 334 0.42 2.94 8.69
CA ILE A 334 0.18 4.31 8.21
C ILE A 334 1.47 4.95 7.70
N LEU A 335 2.58 4.82 8.44
CA LEU A 335 3.86 5.38 8.05
C LEU A 335 4.36 4.73 6.75
N ILE A 336 4.38 3.40 6.67
CA ILE A 336 4.76 2.65 5.46
C ILE A 336 3.90 3.04 4.25
N ASN A 337 2.58 3.16 4.42
CA ASN A 337 1.67 3.52 3.34
C ASN A 337 1.73 5.01 2.94
N SER A 338 2.19 5.88 3.83
CA SER A 338 2.43 7.30 3.55
C SER A 338 3.82 7.58 2.96
N THR A 339 4.78 6.64 3.10
CA THR A 339 6.14 6.82 2.61
C THR A 339 6.23 6.66 1.08
N PRO A 340 6.84 7.62 0.36
CA PRO A 340 7.13 7.52 -1.08
C PRO A 340 7.93 6.26 -1.46
N TRP A 341 7.67 5.73 -2.65
CA TRP A 341 8.18 4.42 -3.08
C TRP A 341 9.71 4.19 -2.93
N PRO A 342 10.66 5.12 -3.16
CA PRO A 342 12.08 4.82 -2.99
C PRO A 342 12.48 4.60 -1.53
N PHE A 343 11.74 5.19 -0.57
CA PHE A 343 12.00 5.05 0.86
C PHE A 343 11.08 4.00 1.53
N LYS A 344 10.02 3.55 0.85
CA LYS A 344 9.00 2.66 1.44
C LYS A 344 9.63 1.38 2.00
N TYR A 345 10.59 0.78 1.30
CA TYR A 345 11.31 -0.41 1.78
C TYR A 345 12.10 -0.14 3.07
N LEU A 346 12.85 0.96 3.14
CA LEU A 346 13.64 1.32 4.33
C LEU A 346 12.75 1.63 5.53
N THR A 347 11.65 2.36 5.32
CA THR A 347 10.64 2.61 6.36
C THR A 347 9.98 1.30 6.81
N ALA A 348 9.63 0.41 5.88
CA ALA A 348 8.98 -0.85 6.20
C ALA A 348 9.89 -1.80 6.98
N GLN A 349 11.18 -1.85 6.67
CA GLN A 349 12.19 -2.51 7.49
C GLN A 349 12.26 -1.89 8.89
N ALA A 350 12.43 -0.56 9.01
CA ALA A 350 12.51 0.09 10.32
C ALA A 350 11.26 -0.13 11.19
N VAL A 351 10.07 -0.09 10.59
CA VAL A 351 8.80 -0.40 11.27
C VAL A 351 8.72 -1.87 11.65
N GLY A 352 9.07 -2.81 10.77
CA GLY A 352 9.00 -4.24 11.10
C GLY A 352 9.91 -4.63 12.27
N TRP A 353 11.08 -4.00 12.37
CA TRP A 353 11.97 -4.18 13.52
C TRP A 353 11.40 -3.59 14.82
N THR A 354 10.65 -2.48 14.77
CA THR A 354 10.00 -1.94 15.97
C THR A 354 8.78 -2.77 16.38
N CYS A 355 7.96 -3.24 15.43
CA CYS A 355 6.87 -4.20 15.68
C CYS A 355 7.41 -5.48 16.33
N TYR A 356 8.45 -6.09 15.75
CA TYR A 356 9.13 -7.26 16.33
C TYR A 356 9.65 -6.98 17.75
N PHE A 357 10.29 -5.83 17.98
CA PHE A 357 10.77 -5.48 19.33
C PHE A 357 9.64 -5.35 20.36
N GLN A 358 8.52 -4.72 20.01
CA GLN A 358 7.37 -4.65 20.93
C GLN A 358 6.72 -6.03 21.14
N LEU A 359 6.59 -6.85 20.08
CA LEU A 359 6.12 -8.22 20.18
C LEU A 359 6.97 -9.01 21.18
N GLN A 360 8.31 -8.93 21.08
CA GLN A 360 9.22 -9.59 22.04
C GLN A 360 9.09 -9.09 23.49
N ARG A 361 8.52 -7.90 23.72
CA ARG A 361 8.23 -7.40 25.08
C ARG A 361 6.90 -7.94 25.60
N VAL A 362 5.87 -8.01 24.76
CA VAL A 362 4.59 -8.69 25.08
C VAL A 362 4.84 -10.17 25.34
N SER A 363 5.62 -10.84 24.48
CA SER A 363 5.91 -12.27 24.54
C SER A 363 6.47 -12.72 25.88
N LYS A 364 7.30 -11.90 26.54
CA LYS A 364 7.87 -12.23 27.86
C LYS A 364 6.81 -12.42 28.95
N LEU A 365 5.62 -11.84 28.78
CA LEU A 365 4.54 -11.87 29.77
C LEU A 365 3.54 -12.99 29.48
N CYS A 366 3.21 -13.25 28.21
CA CYS A 366 2.21 -14.27 27.84
C CYS A 366 2.78 -15.63 27.41
N LEU A 367 4.04 -15.73 26.98
CA LEU A 367 4.65 -17.02 26.57
C LEU A 367 4.66 -18.10 27.66
N PRO A 368 4.82 -17.80 28.97
CA PRO A 368 4.69 -18.82 30.02
C PRO A 368 3.30 -19.46 30.02
N LEU A 369 2.23 -18.65 29.98
CA LEU A 369 0.84 -19.12 29.96
C LEU A 369 0.53 -19.93 28.68
N VAL A 370 1.01 -19.47 27.52
CA VAL A 370 0.86 -20.19 26.24
C VAL A 370 1.53 -21.56 26.31
N LYS A 371 2.75 -21.65 26.85
CA LYS A 371 3.48 -22.92 27.00
C LYS A 371 2.81 -23.86 28.01
N GLU A 372 2.32 -23.32 29.12
CA GLU A 372 1.57 -24.09 30.12
C GLU A 372 0.29 -24.71 29.53
N ARG A 373 -0.52 -23.91 28.82
CA ARG A 373 -1.77 -24.41 28.23
C ARG A 373 -1.56 -25.39 27.08
N LEU A 374 -0.52 -25.20 26.25
CA LEU A 374 -0.12 -26.18 25.24
C LEU A 374 0.30 -27.51 25.90
N TYR A 375 1.09 -27.45 26.99
CA TYR A 375 1.48 -28.64 27.74
C TYR A 375 0.27 -29.37 28.37
N ASN A 376 -0.61 -28.64 29.07
CA ASN A 376 -1.79 -29.23 29.69
C ASN A 376 -2.77 -29.83 28.66
N THR A 377 -2.95 -29.16 27.52
CA THR A 377 -3.80 -29.67 26.42
C THR A 377 -3.19 -30.91 25.76
N ALA A 378 -1.86 -30.93 25.54
CA ALA A 378 -1.16 -32.10 25.02
C ALA A 378 -1.30 -33.29 25.99
N ARG A 379 -1.15 -33.05 27.29
CA ARG A 379 -1.31 -34.08 28.33
C ARG A 379 -2.75 -34.60 28.41
N LEU A 380 -3.75 -33.73 28.35
CA LEU A 380 -5.17 -34.11 28.36
C LEU A 380 -5.54 -34.98 27.14
N LYS A 381 -4.93 -34.72 25.98
CA LYS A 381 -5.12 -35.55 24.77
C LYS A 381 -4.36 -36.89 24.83
N ALA A 382 -3.30 -36.99 25.63
CA ALA A 382 -2.48 -38.21 25.75
C ALA A 382 -2.90 -39.13 26.92
N ASP A 383 -3.46 -38.57 27.99
CA ASP A 383 -3.85 -39.26 29.22
C ASP A 383 -5.30 -38.89 29.60
N PRO A 384 -6.29 -39.75 29.28
CA PRO A 384 -7.69 -39.52 29.65
C PRO A 384 -7.97 -39.46 31.16
N ALA A 385 -7.02 -39.88 32.02
CA ALA A 385 -7.15 -39.76 33.47
C ALA A 385 -6.65 -38.40 34.01
N TYR A 386 -6.10 -37.53 33.16
CA TYR A 386 -5.62 -36.20 33.56
C TYR A 386 -6.77 -35.20 33.74
N THR A 387 -7.07 -34.82 34.99
CA THR A 387 -8.26 -34.05 35.37
C THR A 387 -8.14 -32.52 35.22
N TRP A 388 -7.38 -32.02 34.23
CA TRP A 388 -7.27 -30.57 34.00
C TRP A 388 -8.50 -30.03 33.26
N SER A 389 -9.21 -29.08 33.90
CA SER A 389 -10.33 -28.37 33.28
C SER A 389 -9.81 -27.27 32.35
N SER A 390 -10.11 -27.40 31.06
CA SER A 390 -9.66 -26.46 30.03
C SER A 390 -10.43 -25.12 30.11
N PRO A 391 -9.73 -23.96 30.18
CA PRO A 391 -10.38 -22.65 30.22
C PRO A 391 -11.22 -22.35 28.97
N LYS A 392 -12.30 -21.57 29.13
CA LYS A 392 -13.19 -21.18 28.01
C LYS A 392 -12.95 -19.74 27.57
N ASP A 393 -11.76 -19.50 27.02
CA ASP A 393 -11.31 -18.19 26.56
C ASP A 393 -10.58 -18.28 25.20
N GLY A 394 -10.25 -17.12 24.63
CA GLY A 394 -9.63 -16.99 23.31
C GLY A 394 -8.31 -17.76 23.14
N LEU A 395 -7.43 -17.79 24.14
CA LEU A 395 -6.17 -18.53 24.08
C LEU A 395 -6.41 -20.02 23.98
N GLN A 396 -7.36 -20.57 24.76
CA GLN A 396 -7.68 -21.98 24.62
C GLN A 396 -8.29 -22.28 23.24
N TRP A 397 -9.18 -21.43 22.73
CA TRP A 397 -9.75 -21.61 21.39
C TRP A 397 -8.68 -21.57 20.28
N ILE A 398 -7.65 -20.72 20.40
CA ILE A 398 -6.52 -20.73 19.46
C ILE A 398 -5.80 -22.08 19.51
N ILE A 399 -5.55 -22.62 20.71
CA ILE A 399 -4.88 -23.91 20.88
C ILE A 399 -5.73 -25.05 20.29
N ASP A 400 -7.03 -25.08 20.60
CA ASP A 400 -7.95 -26.13 20.14
C ASP A 400 -8.12 -26.13 18.61
N GLU A 401 -8.27 -24.95 17.99
CA GLU A 401 -8.33 -24.80 16.53
C GLU A 401 -6.97 -25.14 15.88
N CYS A 402 -5.83 -24.78 16.49
CA CYS A 402 -4.51 -25.23 16.03
C CYS A 402 -4.39 -26.77 16.07
N TYR A 403 -4.89 -27.44 17.10
CA TYR A 403 -4.96 -28.90 17.14
C TYR A 403 -5.89 -29.48 16.07
N ALA A 404 -7.01 -28.83 15.78
CA ALA A 404 -7.98 -29.26 14.76
C ALA A 404 -7.39 -29.25 13.34
N THR A 405 -6.37 -28.43 13.06
CA THR A 405 -5.68 -28.44 11.75
C THR A 405 -4.90 -29.73 11.47
N GLY A 406 -4.51 -30.49 12.50
CA GLY A 406 -3.63 -31.64 12.38
C GLY A 406 -2.16 -31.32 12.05
N ASP A 407 -1.78 -30.05 11.84
CA ASP A 407 -0.41 -29.62 11.53
C ASP A 407 0.38 -29.25 12.79
N PRO A 408 1.45 -29.99 13.17
CA PRO A 408 2.29 -29.66 14.32
C PRO A 408 2.92 -28.26 14.27
N LYS A 409 3.08 -27.65 13.08
CA LYS A 409 3.63 -26.29 12.96
C LYS A 409 2.70 -25.22 13.52
N GLN A 410 1.39 -25.45 13.55
CA GLN A 410 0.42 -24.51 14.13
C GLN A 410 0.48 -24.46 15.67
N LEU A 411 1.00 -25.52 16.30
CA LEU A 411 1.13 -25.66 17.76
C LEU A 411 2.43 -25.05 18.32
N LYS A 412 3.24 -24.35 17.50
CA LYS A 412 4.43 -23.63 17.97
C LYS A 412 4.02 -22.54 18.98
N PRO A 413 4.59 -22.52 20.21
CA PRO A 413 4.20 -21.55 21.24
C PRO A 413 4.29 -20.10 20.78
N GLU A 414 5.31 -19.75 20.00
CA GLU A 414 5.54 -18.41 19.49
C GLU A 414 4.46 -17.99 18.48
N ARG A 415 3.91 -18.94 17.70
CA ARG A 415 2.81 -18.72 16.74
C ARG A 415 1.47 -18.54 17.43
N VAL A 416 1.14 -19.46 18.35
CA VAL A 416 -0.08 -19.37 19.19
C VAL A 416 -0.13 -18.04 19.95
N LEU A 417 1.02 -17.64 20.52
CA LEU A 417 1.19 -16.34 21.17
C LEU A 417 0.93 -15.18 20.21
N HIS A 418 1.53 -15.21 19.02
CA HIS A 418 1.41 -14.12 18.07
C HIS A 418 -0.03 -13.97 17.56
N ARG A 419 -0.76 -15.07 17.35
CA ARG A 419 -2.22 -15.05 17.08
C ARG A 419 -2.99 -14.39 18.24
N LEU A 420 -2.66 -14.69 19.50
CA LEU A 420 -3.29 -14.09 20.70
C LEU A 420 -3.03 -12.58 20.80
N VAL A 421 -1.80 -12.14 20.54
CA VAL A 421 -1.44 -10.71 20.58
C VAL A 421 -2.15 -9.96 19.45
N PHE A 422 -2.13 -10.48 18.24
CA PHE A 422 -2.82 -9.87 17.10
C PHE A 422 -4.34 -9.75 17.31
N MET A 423 -4.98 -10.76 17.91
CA MET A 423 -6.40 -10.68 18.29
C MET A 423 -6.69 -9.57 19.30
N ASN A 424 -5.77 -9.29 20.22
CA ASN A 424 -5.90 -8.20 21.18
C ASN A 424 -5.66 -6.81 20.55
N ASP A 425 -4.67 -6.70 19.66
CA ASP A 425 -4.36 -5.44 18.96
C ASP A 425 -5.60 -4.90 18.21
N ILE A 426 -6.29 -5.78 17.48
CA ILE A 426 -7.48 -5.41 16.68
C ILE A 426 -8.73 -5.09 17.53
N SER A 427 -8.85 -5.63 18.74
CA SER A 427 -10.01 -5.40 19.62
C SER A 427 -9.88 -4.15 20.48
N LEU A 428 -8.66 -3.79 20.89
CA LEU A 428 -8.45 -2.80 21.96
C LEU A 428 -8.83 -1.37 21.56
N HIS A 429 -8.45 -0.95 20.34
CA HIS A 429 -8.56 0.47 19.93
C HIS A 429 -9.97 0.90 19.54
N SER A 430 -10.68 0.08 18.76
CA SER A 430 -12.00 0.40 18.22
C SER A 430 -13.07 0.49 19.30
N THR A 431 -13.08 -0.46 20.25
CA THR A 431 -13.97 -0.45 21.42
C THR A 431 -13.68 0.74 22.34
N SER A 432 -12.41 0.98 22.68
CA SER A 432 -12.00 2.09 23.57
C SER A 432 -12.31 3.47 22.98
N TYR A 433 -12.12 3.63 21.66
CA TYR A 433 -12.52 4.82 20.93
C TYR A 433 -14.03 5.05 20.97
N THR A 434 -14.82 3.99 20.77
CA THR A 434 -16.28 4.11 20.79
C THR A 434 -16.76 4.51 22.18
N ALA A 435 -16.28 3.82 23.23
CA ALA A 435 -16.63 4.14 24.62
C ALA A 435 -16.25 5.58 25.01
N GLN A 436 -15.07 6.07 24.60
CA GLN A 436 -14.68 7.47 24.78
C GLN A 436 -15.68 8.43 24.14
N ASN A 437 -16.05 8.21 22.87
CA ASN A 437 -16.91 9.14 22.16
C ASN A 437 -18.33 9.14 22.73
N VAL A 438 -18.86 7.99 23.19
CA VAL A 438 -20.12 7.95 23.94
C VAL A 438 -20.05 8.80 25.21
N ILE A 439 -18.94 8.76 25.96
CA ILE A 439 -18.75 9.62 27.16
C ILE A 439 -18.77 11.10 26.77
N LEU A 440 -18.04 11.49 25.72
CA LEU A 440 -17.96 12.89 25.28
C LEU A 440 -19.29 13.41 24.75
N ASP A 441 -20.04 12.57 24.02
CA ASP A 441 -21.36 12.91 23.51
C ASP A 441 -22.37 13.05 24.67
N LEU A 442 -22.34 12.13 25.65
CA LEU A 442 -23.16 12.23 26.87
C LEU A 442 -22.80 13.43 27.76
N ALA A 443 -21.52 13.82 27.84
CA ALA A 443 -21.10 15.02 28.56
C ALA A 443 -21.66 16.30 27.92
N CYS A 444 -21.86 16.31 26.60
CA CYS A 444 -22.36 17.47 25.86
C CYS A 444 -23.87 17.39 25.55
N ALA A 445 -24.55 16.31 25.95
CA ALA A 445 -25.97 16.09 25.71
C ALA A 445 -26.85 16.84 26.74
N ASP A 446 -28.15 16.79 26.53
CA ASP A 446 -29.12 17.26 27.52
C ASP A 446 -28.94 16.49 28.85
N PRO A 447 -28.87 17.19 30.02
CA PRO A 447 -28.67 16.55 31.32
C PRO A 447 -29.70 15.47 31.70
N SER A 448 -30.88 15.43 31.06
CA SER A 448 -31.91 14.39 31.25
C SER A 448 -31.52 13.02 30.67
N VAL A 449 -30.60 12.95 29.71
CA VAL A 449 -30.23 11.71 29.02
C VAL A 449 -29.57 10.70 29.97
N ILE A 450 -28.65 11.16 30.83
CA ILE A 450 -27.94 10.28 31.77
C ILE A 450 -28.90 9.66 32.82
N PRO A 451 -29.82 10.40 33.47
CA PRO A 451 -30.92 9.83 34.26
C PRO A 451 -31.73 8.75 33.53
N ILE A 452 -32.14 8.97 32.27
CA ILE A 452 -32.92 8.00 31.50
C ILE A 452 -32.13 6.70 31.26
N LEU A 453 -30.86 6.81 30.87
CA LEU A 453 -29.96 5.65 30.69
C LEU A 453 -29.68 4.90 31.99
N ARG A 454 -29.57 5.63 33.11
CA ARG A 454 -29.40 5.08 34.45
C ARG A 454 -30.61 4.27 34.87
N GLU A 455 -31.82 4.78 34.65
CA GLU A 455 -33.06 4.09 35.02
C GLU A 455 -33.27 2.81 34.20
N GLU A 456 -33.03 2.84 32.88
CA GLU A 456 -32.99 1.62 32.07
C GLU A 456 -31.99 0.61 32.64
N SER A 457 -30.76 1.05 32.91
CA SER A 457 -29.68 0.18 33.42
C SER A 457 -30.01 -0.43 34.78
N ALA A 458 -30.61 0.36 35.68
CA ALA A 458 -30.99 -0.08 37.02
C ALA A 458 -32.14 -1.10 36.98
N ARG A 459 -33.19 -0.82 36.22
CA ARG A 459 -34.32 -1.73 36.02
C ARG A 459 -33.87 -3.05 35.41
N VAL A 460 -33.09 -3.01 34.33
CA VAL A 460 -32.60 -4.21 33.63
C VAL A 460 -31.70 -5.05 34.53
N LEU A 461 -30.81 -4.43 35.30
CA LEU A 461 -29.94 -5.14 36.23
C LEU A 461 -30.73 -5.75 37.40
N LYS A 462 -31.75 -5.06 37.92
CA LYS A 462 -32.66 -5.58 38.95
C LYS A 462 -33.47 -6.78 38.45
N GLU A 463 -34.04 -6.70 37.25
CA GLU A 463 -34.72 -7.83 36.58
C GLU A 463 -33.80 -9.04 36.36
N ALA A 464 -32.50 -8.83 36.23
CA ALA A 464 -31.49 -9.87 36.05
C ALA A 464 -30.90 -10.41 37.37
N GLY A 465 -31.51 -10.11 38.52
CA GLY A 465 -31.03 -10.56 39.82
C GLY A 465 -29.69 -9.93 40.24
N GLY A 466 -29.40 -8.72 39.76
CA GLY A 466 -28.18 -7.98 40.09
C GLY A 466 -26.92 -8.42 39.35
N LYS A 467 -27.00 -9.39 38.42
CA LYS A 467 -25.86 -9.90 37.64
C LYS A 467 -26.02 -9.60 36.14
N TRP A 468 -24.97 -9.10 35.48
CA TRP A 468 -24.98 -8.86 34.03
C TRP A 468 -24.85 -10.17 33.26
N THR A 469 -25.92 -10.57 32.57
CA THR A 469 -25.94 -11.70 31.62
C THR A 469 -26.13 -11.20 30.19
N ARG A 470 -25.80 -12.01 29.18
CA ARG A 470 -26.03 -11.66 27.76
C ARG A 470 -27.49 -11.26 27.49
N GLN A 471 -28.44 -11.96 28.13
CA GLN A 471 -29.86 -11.68 28.06
C GLN A 471 -30.23 -10.32 28.69
N ALA A 472 -29.62 -9.97 29.82
CA ALA A 472 -29.78 -8.65 30.44
C ALA A 472 -29.21 -7.54 29.54
N VAL A 473 -28.00 -7.72 29.02
CA VAL A 473 -27.36 -6.74 28.12
C VAL A 473 -28.17 -6.54 26.82
N ALA A 474 -28.85 -7.58 26.33
CA ALA A 474 -29.77 -7.47 25.21
C ALA A 474 -31.05 -6.63 25.49
N LYS A 475 -31.41 -6.41 26.77
CA LYS A 475 -32.52 -5.53 27.20
C LYS A 475 -32.12 -4.05 27.34
N LEU A 476 -30.83 -3.71 27.35
CA LEU A 476 -30.35 -2.32 27.35
C LEU A 476 -30.58 -1.71 25.95
N LYS A 477 -31.73 -1.07 25.74
CA LYS A 477 -32.22 -0.58 24.43
C LYS A 477 -31.86 0.88 24.18
N LEU A 478 -32.01 1.73 25.19
CA LEU A 478 -31.67 3.15 25.14
C LEU A 478 -30.15 3.33 25.15
N VAL A 479 -29.42 2.52 25.93
CA VAL A 479 -27.95 2.43 25.85
C VAL A 479 -27.49 1.97 24.47
N ASP A 480 -28.16 0.99 23.85
CA ASP A 480 -27.85 0.53 22.48
C ASP A 480 -28.02 1.65 21.44
N SER A 481 -29.15 2.35 21.48
CA SER A 481 -29.41 3.50 20.61
C SER A 481 -28.36 4.59 20.80
N THR A 482 -27.97 4.89 22.05
CA THR A 482 -26.96 5.91 22.38
C THR A 482 -25.60 5.56 21.79
N ILE A 483 -25.18 4.30 21.91
CA ILE A 483 -23.93 3.81 21.32
C ILE A 483 -24.01 3.88 19.78
N ARG A 484 -25.12 3.42 19.18
CA ARG A 484 -25.32 3.47 17.72
C ARG A 484 -25.29 4.89 17.17
N GLU A 485 -25.91 5.85 17.87
CA GLU A 485 -25.88 7.26 17.48
C GLU A 485 -24.47 7.87 17.61
N SER A 486 -23.74 7.58 18.68
CA SER A 486 -22.36 8.05 18.85
C SER A 486 -21.43 7.48 17.76
N MET A 487 -21.57 6.18 17.44
CA MET A 487 -20.84 5.54 16.34
C MET A 487 -21.17 6.13 14.96
N ARG A 488 -22.40 6.61 14.76
CA ARG A 488 -22.84 7.29 13.53
C ARG A 488 -22.28 8.72 13.48
N LEU A 489 -22.38 9.48 14.57
CA LEU A 489 -21.96 10.88 14.62
C LEU A 489 -20.44 11.03 14.72
N THR A 490 -19.71 10.02 15.21
CA THR A 490 -18.25 10.02 15.27
C THR A 490 -17.71 8.65 14.84
N PRO A 491 -17.74 8.34 13.53
CA PRO A 491 -17.26 7.06 13.03
C PRO A 491 -15.74 6.94 13.18
N PHE A 492 -15.27 5.75 13.54
CA PHE A 492 -13.84 5.43 13.70
C PHE A 492 -13.03 5.71 12.41
N ASN A 493 -13.64 5.44 11.25
CA ASN A 493 -13.09 5.75 9.93
C ASN A 493 -14.00 6.72 9.18
N SER A 494 -13.44 7.78 8.58
CA SER A 494 -14.19 8.67 7.67
C SER A 494 -14.45 8.04 6.29
N VAL A 495 -13.52 7.23 5.82
CA VAL A 495 -13.64 6.37 4.63
C VAL A 495 -13.32 4.92 5.01
N GLY A 496 -14.15 3.97 4.60
CA GLY A 496 -14.13 2.60 5.10
C GLY A 496 -14.13 1.53 4.02
N LEU A 497 -13.91 0.29 4.47
CA LEU A 497 -14.05 -0.94 3.67
C LEU A 497 -13.26 -0.93 2.34
N PRO A 498 -11.94 -0.71 2.34
CA PRO A 498 -11.15 -0.77 1.11
C PRO A 498 -11.23 -2.16 0.46
N ARG A 499 -11.42 -2.19 -0.87
CA ARG A 499 -11.40 -3.39 -1.72
C ARG A 499 -10.57 -3.10 -2.97
N THR A 500 -9.92 -4.09 -3.57
CA THR A 500 -9.20 -3.92 -4.85
C THR A 500 -9.94 -4.69 -5.94
N ILE A 501 -10.18 -4.07 -7.09
CA ILE A 501 -10.69 -4.78 -8.28
C ILE A 501 -9.58 -5.72 -8.79
N ILE A 502 -9.87 -7.02 -8.86
CA ILE A 502 -8.94 -8.03 -9.39
C ILE A 502 -9.41 -8.70 -10.70
N GLN A 503 -10.61 -8.38 -11.18
CA GLN A 503 -11.00 -8.69 -12.55
C GLN A 503 -10.07 -8.00 -13.56
N PRO A 504 -9.39 -8.71 -14.47
CA PRO A 504 -8.43 -8.11 -15.41
C PRO A 504 -9.00 -6.99 -16.28
N HIS A 505 -10.28 -7.09 -16.65
CA HIS A 505 -11.00 -6.10 -17.46
C HIS A 505 -11.65 -4.97 -16.62
N GLY A 506 -11.42 -4.95 -15.30
CA GLY A 506 -12.17 -4.11 -14.38
C GLY A 506 -13.59 -4.63 -14.10
N ILE A 507 -14.48 -3.76 -13.61
CA ILE A 507 -15.91 -4.03 -13.49
C ILE A 507 -16.74 -2.88 -14.03
N THR A 508 -17.90 -3.19 -14.59
CA THR A 508 -18.90 -2.21 -14.99
C THR A 508 -20.04 -2.20 -13.97
N VAL A 509 -20.42 -1.01 -13.50
CA VAL A 509 -21.49 -0.82 -12.53
C VAL A 509 -22.56 0.07 -13.14
N GLU A 510 -23.74 -0.51 -13.36
CA GLU A 510 -24.92 0.23 -13.83
C GLU A 510 -25.72 0.79 -12.64
N GLN A 511 -25.95 2.10 -12.63
CA GLN A 511 -26.82 2.78 -11.67
C GLN A 511 -27.66 3.84 -12.40
N ASP A 512 -28.98 3.64 -12.45
CA ASP A 512 -30.02 4.61 -12.81
C ASP A 512 -29.69 5.56 -13.99
N LYS A 513 -29.27 4.94 -15.11
CA LYS A 513 -28.87 5.56 -16.40
C LYS A 513 -27.42 6.04 -16.49
N SER A 514 -26.55 5.69 -15.53
CA SER A 514 -25.10 5.85 -15.63
C SER A 514 -24.39 4.50 -15.58
N VAL A 515 -23.38 4.36 -16.45
CA VAL A 515 -22.51 3.18 -16.55
C VAL A 515 -21.14 3.62 -16.04
N ILE A 516 -20.65 3.00 -14.97
CA ILE A 516 -19.37 3.35 -14.34
C ILE A 516 -18.41 2.17 -14.49
N ASN A 517 -17.40 2.33 -15.35
CA ASN A 517 -16.32 1.37 -15.52
C ASN A 517 -15.23 1.64 -14.47
N ILE A 518 -14.92 0.64 -13.63
CA ILE A 518 -13.93 0.70 -12.56
C ILE A 518 -12.75 -0.21 -12.92
N PRO A 519 -11.57 0.31 -13.31
CA PRO A 519 -10.47 -0.48 -13.84
C PRO A 519 -9.88 -1.51 -12.85
N PHE A 520 -9.22 -2.54 -13.38
CA PHE A 520 -8.36 -3.46 -12.63
C PHE A 520 -7.36 -2.71 -11.73
N GLY A 521 -7.09 -3.26 -10.55
CA GLY A 521 -6.17 -2.68 -9.56
C GLY A 521 -6.72 -1.45 -8.82
N SER A 522 -7.88 -0.91 -9.21
CA SER A 522 -8.53 0.21 -8.51
C SER A 522 -8.90 -0.17 -7.08
N LYS A 523 -8.63 0.71 -6.13
CA LYS A 523 -9.11 0.56 -4.74
C LYS A 523 -10.40 1.35 -4.53
N VAL A 524 -11.50 0.65 -4.30
CA VAL A 524 -12.81 1.25 -3.95
C VAL A 524 -12.99 1.31 -2.44
N MET A 525 -13.65 2.37 -1.96
CA MET A 525 -13.90 2.65 -0.53
C MET A 525 -15.26 3.34 -0.37
N ILE A 526 -15.92 3.13 0.77
CA ILE A 526 -17.22 3.77 1.08
C ILE A 526 -17.01 5.03 1.94
N PRO A 527 -17.65 6.17 1.64
CA PRO A 527 -17.48 7.43 2.37
C PRO A 527 -18.33 7.46 3.66
N VAL A 528 -18.02 6.58 4.61
CA VAL A 528 -18.79 6.32 5.84
C VAL A 528 -19.31 7.60 6.52
N GLU A 529 -18.43 8.58 6.76
CA GLU A 529 -18.81 9.83 7.44
C GLU A 529 -19.78 10.69 6.61
N ALA A 530 -19.65 10.71 5.28
CA ALA A 530 -20.56 11.47 4.42
C ALA A 530 -21.97 10.87 4.42
N ILE A 531 -22.09 9.54 4.38
CA ILE A 531 -23.37 8.81 4.48
C ILE A 531 -24.01 9.08 5.85
N HIS A 532 -23.19 9.06 6.91
CA HIS A 532 -23.68 9.24 8.27
C HIS A 532 -24.10 10.68 8.57
N TYR A 533 -23.53 11.66 7.87
CA TYR A 533 -23.90 13.09 7.96
C TYR A 533 -24.90 13.56 6.90
N ASP A 534 -25.50 12.66 6.10
CA ASP A 534 -26.49 13.03 5.10
C ASP A 534 -27.89 13.19 5.75
N ASP A 535 -28.42 14.42 5.72
CA ASP A 535 -29.71 14.78 6.30
C ASP A 535 -30.90 14.10 5.60
N SER A 536 -30.73 13.58 4.38
CA SER A 536 -31.74 12.77 3.68
C SER A 536 -31.87 11.34 4.24
N VAL A 537 -30.83 10.86 4.94
CA VAL A 537 -30.77 9.54 5.58
C VAL A 537 -31.10 9.64 7.06
N TYR A 538 -30.57 10.67 7.70
CA TYR A 538 -30.67 10.89 9.14
C TYR A 538 -31.13 12.33 9.40
N PRO A 539 -32.44 12.58 9.63
CA PRO A 539 -32.93 13.94 9.87
C PRO A 539 -32.21 14.65 11.03
N ASP A 540 -31.61 15.81 10.74
CA ASP A 540 -30.57 16.48 11.54
C ASP A 540 -29.38 15.56 11.82
N ALA A 541 -28.64 15.19 10.76
CA ALA A 541 -27.60 14.17 10.81
C ALA A 541 -26.41 14.61 11.68
N LYS A 542 -26.10 15.90 11.71
CA LYS A 542 -24.97 16.45 12.48
C LYS A 542 -25.31 16.70 13.96
N THR A 543 -26.55 16.41 14.37
CA THR A 543 -27.01 16.55 15.76
C THR A 543 -27.01 15.19 16.46
N PHE A 544 -26.46 15.14 17.68
CA PHE A 544 -26.51 13.96 18.54
C PHE A 544 -27.94 13.77 19.08
N LYS A 545 -28.61 12.71 18.63
CA LYS A 545 -29.94 12.30 19.12
C LYS A 545 -29.84 10.90 19.76
N PRO A 546 -29.55 10.77 21.06
CA PRO A 546 -29.19 9.47 21.69
C PRO A 546 -30.25 8.38 21.48
N PHE A 547 -31.52 8.75 21.40
CA PHE A 547 -32.64 7.80 21.23
C PHE A 547 -33.12 7.65 19.78
N ARG A 548 -32.36 8.11 18.77
CA ARG A 548 -32.71 8.02 17.32
C ARG A 548 -33.06 6.60 16.84
N PHE A 549 -32.50 5.57 17.48
CA PHE A 549 -32.69 4.16 17.11
C PHE A 549 -33.48 3.35 18.15
N ALA A 550 -34.03 4.02 19.17
CA ALA A 550 -34.91 3.41 20.16
C ALA A 550 -36.36 3.33 19.65
N ASP A 551 -37.11 2.36 20.17
CA ASP A 551 -38.56 2.32 19.98
C ASP A 551 -39.23 3.40 20.86
N ALA A 552 -40.26 4.06 20.33
CA ALA A 552 -41.03 5.07 21.04
C ALA A 552 -41.66 4.52 22.34
N ASN A 553 -42.05 3.23 22.36
CA ASN A 553 -42.56 2.61 23.59
C ASN A 553 -41.45 2.35 24.62
N ALA A 554 -40.23 2.04 24.18
CA ALA A 554 -39.09 1.88 25.10
C ALA A 554 -38.71 3.21 25.77
N ILE A 555 -38.83 4.33 25.05
CA ILE A 555 -38.68 5.68 25.59
C ILE A 555 -39.84 5.98 26.57
N ARG A 556 -41.10 5.80 26.14
CA ARG A 556 -42.29 6.07 26.96
C ARG A 556 -42.28 5.30 28.28
N ASN A 557 -42.01 3.99 28.25
CA ASN A 557 -41.97 3.14 29.45
C ASN A 557 -40.95 3.62 30.51
N VAL A 558 -39.92 4.38 30.12
CA VAL A 558 -38.93 4.97 31.05
C VAL A 558 -39.33 6.39 31.45
N LEU A 559 -39.97 7.17 30.57
CA LEU A 559 -40.54 8.46 30.95
C LEU A 559 -41.71 8.32 31.96
N ASP A 560 -42.52 7.26 31.81
CA ASP A 560 -43.61 6.92 32.71
C ASP A 560 -43.10 6.64 34.14
N SER A 561 -41.91 6.04 34.30
CA SER A 561 -41.31 5.81 35.63
C SER A 561 -40.77 7.07 36.31
N PHE A 562 -40.61 8.18 35.57
CA PHE A 562 -40.33 9.50 36.15
C PHE A 562 -41.60 10.29 36.52
N GLY A 563 -42.80 9.71 36.34
CA GLY A 563 -44.08 10.35 36.70
C GLY A 563 -44.49 11.53 35.79
N ALA A 564 -43.81 11.71 34.66
CA ALA A 564 -43.98 12.85 33.76
C ALA A 564 -45.16 12.66 32.78
N ALA A 565 -46.38 12.57 33.31
CA ALA A 565 -47.62 12.50 32.53
C ALA A 565 -48.61 13.61 32.93
N SER A 566 -48.27 14.87 32.65
CA SER A 566 -49.27 15.95 32.58
C SER A 566 -50.02 15.89 31.24
N SER A 567 -51.32 16.18 31.27
CA SER A 567 -52.29 15.66 30.29
C SER A 567 -52.35 16.37 28.93
N GLU A 568 -51.48 17.35 28.66
CA GLU A 568 -51.73 18.39 27.64
C GLU A 568 -50.79 18.39 26.42
N GLU A 569 -49.58 17.80 26.48
CA GLU A 569 -48.66 17.72 25.32
C GLU A 569 -48.96 16.52 24.38
N LYS A 570 -50.25 16.32 24.03
CA LYS A 570 -50.66 15.24 23.12
C LYS A 570 -50.56 15.58 21.61
N THR A 571 -50.04 16.75 21.25
CA THR A 571 -50.24 17.31 19.89
C THR A 571 -49.00 17.93 19.23
N ALA A 572 -47.79 17.64 19.70
CA ALA A 572 -46.54 18.06 19.05
C ALA A 572 -45.73 16.86 18.56
N GLN A 573 -45.65 16.69 17.24
CA GLN A 573 -44.86 15.68 16.51
C GLN A 573 -45.19 14.21 16.85
N GLN A 574 -45.95 13.55 15.97
CA GLN A 574 -45.93 12.09 15.90
C GLN A 574 -44.48 11.64 15.64
N PRO A 575 -43.86 10.82 16.51
CA PRO A 575 -42.60 10.20 16.18
C PRO A 575 -42.83 9.28 14.97
N GLN A 576 -42.05 9.47 13.89
CA GLN A 576 -41.98 8.46 12.84
C GLN A 576 -41.69 7.10 13.50
N GLN A 577 -42.37 6.04 13.07
CA GLN A 577 -42.19 4.69 13.61
C GLN A 577 -40.81 4.11 13.24
N THR A 578 -39.76 4.60 13.89
CA THR A 578 -38.41 4.01 13.82
C THR A 578 -38.44 2.65 14.50
N LYS A 579 -38.53 1.59 13.71
CA LYS A 579 -38.28 0.22 14.18
C LYS A 579 -36.94 0.18 14.91
N GLN A 580 -36.92 -0.36 16.12
CA GLN A 580 -35.70 -0.52 16.91
C GLN A 580 -34.60 -1.22 16.09
N LYS A 581 -33.41 -0.60 16.03
CA LYS A 581 -32.22 -1.19 15.40
C LYS A 581 -31.11 -1.32 16.44
N SER A 582 -30.51 -2.52 16.57
CA SER A 582 -29.36 -2.70 17.47
C SER A 582 -28.11 -2.00 16.92
N GLY A 583 -27.18 -1.59 17.79
CA GLY A 583 -25.86 -1.10 17.39
C GLY A 583 -25.07 -2.11 16.54
N ALA A 584 -25.31 -3.42 16.71
CA ALA A 584 -24.64 -4.47 15.92
C ALA A 584 -25.34 -4.78 14.59
N THR A 585 -26.51 -4.18 14.32
CA THR A 585 -27.21 -4.29 13.04
C THR A 585 -26.55 -3.37 12.02
N ILE A 586 -25.77 -3.96 11.12
CA ILE A 586 -25.31 -3.28 9.89
C ILE A 586 -26.47 -3.12 8.92
N ASP A 587 -26.48 -2.02 8.17
CA ASP A 587 -27.38 -1.78 7.05
C ASP A 587 -26.73 -0.77 6.08
N GLU A 588 -27.39 -0.44 4.97
CA GLU A 588 -26.82 0.46 3.96
C GLU A 588 -26.66 1.92 4.43
N ALA A 589 -27.30 2.30 5.55
CA ALA A 589 -27.16 3.61 6.16
C ALA A 589 -26.16 3.60 7.33
N PHE A 590 -25.97 2.47 8.01
CA PHE A 590 -25.14 2.35 9.22
C PHE A 590 -23.99 1.35 9.04
N LEU A 591 -22.79 1.92 8.98
CA LEU A 591 -21.55 1.25 8.55
C LEU A 591 -20.49 1.20 9.65
N GLY A 592 -20.87 1.48 10.92
CA GLY A 592 -19.95 1.54 12.06
C GLY A 592 -19.23 0.21 12.35
N PHE A 593 -19.78 -0.91 11.85
CA PHE A 593 -19.15 -2.25 11.89
C PHE A 593 -18.86 -2.81 10.49
N GLY A 594 -18.84 -1.98 9.45
CA GLY A 594 -18.69 -2.42 8.06
C GLY A 594 -20.00 -2.91 7.42
N PHE A 595 -19.88 -3.68 6.33
CA PHE A 595 -21.00 -4.09 5.47
C PHE A 595 -20.77 -5.50 4.88
N GLY A 596 -21.86 -6.21 4.58
CA GLY A 596 -21.84 -7.52 3.89
C GLY A 596 -21.16 -8.67 4.65
N LEU A 597 -20.71 -9.68 3.91
CA LEU A 597 -19.97 -10.87 4.40
C LEU A 597 -18.70 -10.51 5.21
N HIS A 598 -18.13 -9.35 4.89
CA HIS A 598 -16.88 -8.81 5.45
C HIS A 598 -17.10 -7.73 6.52
N ALA A 599 -18.30 -7.68 7.10
CA ALA A 599 -18.57 -6.90 8.30
C ALA A 599 -17.81 -7.44 9.51
N CYS A 600 -17.50 -6.56 10.46
CA CYS A 600 -16.71 -6.85 11.65
C CYS A 600 -17.23 -8.10 12.39
N PRO A 601 -16.42 -9.17 12.50
CA PRO A 601 -16.85 -10.41 13.15
C PRO A 601 -16.97 -10.24 14.68
N GLY A 602 -16.19 -9.33 15.27
CA GLY A 602 -16.22 -9.02 16.70
C GLY A 602 -17.35 -8.08 17.15
N ARG A 603 -18.24 -7.61 16.25
CA ARG A 603 -19.23 -6.57 16.57
C ARG A 603 -20.16 -6.89 17.75
N PHE A 604 -20.55 -8.15 17.91
CA PHE A 604 -21.41 -8.59 19.02
C PHE A 604 -20.68 -8.57 20.36
N PHE A 605 -19.39 -8.94 20.35
CA PHE A 605 -18.52 -8.87 21.52
C PHE A 605 -18.28 -7.41 21.95
N ALA A 606 -17.82 -6.57 21.00
CA ALA A 606 -17.53 -5.16 21.27
C ALA A 606 -18.77 -4.41 21.77
N LEU A 607 -19.95 -4.62 21.17
CA LEU A 607 -21.17 -3.99 21.64
C LEU A 607 -21.61 -4.48 23.04
N ASN A 608 -21.43 -5.77 23.34
CA ASN A 608 -21.72 -6.32 24.67
C ASN A 608 -20.84 -5.65 25.74
N GLU A 609 -19.54 -5.53 25.46
CA GLU A 609 -18.58 -4.83 26.32
C GLU A 609 -18.91 -3.34 26.51
N ILE A 610 -19.15 -2.60 25.42
CA ILE A 610 -19.46 -1.15 25.49
C ILE A 610 -20.80 -0.92 26.23
N LYS A 611 -21.81 -1.77 26.03
CA LYS A 611 -23.09 -1.65 26.76
C LYS A 611 -22.90 -1.79 28.27
N ILE A 612 -22.14 -2.79 28.72
CA ILE A 612 -21.87 -2.97 30.14
C ILE A 612 -21.00 -1.83 30.66
N PHE A 613 -20.02 -1.37 29.90
CA PHE A 613 -19.18 -0.22 30.25
C PHE A 613 -20.03 1.04 30.51
N ILE A 614 -20.93 1.39 29.57
CA ILE A 614 -21.79 2.57 29.69
C ILE A 614 -22.85 2.39 30.79
N ALA A 615 -23.48 1.21 30.91
CA ALA A 615 -24.43 0.93 32.00
C ALA A 615 -23.77 1.04 33.39
N THR A 616 -22.58 0.44 33.54
CA THR A 616 -21.79 0.51 34.79
C THR A 616 -21.38 1.94 35.11
N MET A 617 -21.00 2.71 34.10
CA MET A 617 -20.69 4.13 34.23
C MET A 617 -21.90 4.92 34.76
N VAL A 618 -23.05 4.90 34.07
CA VAL A 618 -24.19 5.74 34.45
C VAL A 618 -24.79 5.35 35.80
N LEU A 619 -24.72 4.07 36.18
CA LEU A 619 -25.15 3.59 37.51
C LEU A 619 -24.27 4.14 38.63
N ASN A 620 -22.94 4.12 38.46
CA ASN A 620 -21.99 4.35 39.56
C ASN A 620 -21.38 5.75 39.59
N TYR A 621 -21.43 6.52 38.50
CA TYR A 621 -20.75 7.80 38.37
C TYR A 621 -21.69 8.90 37.84
N ASP A 622 -21.46 10.12 38.34
CA ASP A 622 -21.92 11.36 37.73
C ASP A 622 -20.81 11.90 36.81
N LEU A 623 -21.22 12.53 35.72
CA LEU A 623 -20.36 13.15 34.70
C LEU A 623 -20.66 14.65 34.69
N GLU A 624 -19.64 15.50 34.76
CA GLU A 624 -19.84 16.95 34.71
C GLU A 624 -20.21 17.39 33.29
N PRO A 625 -21.29 18.17 33.09
CA PRO A 625 -21.68 18.65 31.76
C PRO A 625 -20.62 19.53 31.10
N MET A 626 -20.33 19.26 29.83
CA MET A 626 -19.39 20.00 28.99
C MET A 626 -20.13 20.91 28.01
N LYS A 627 -19.75 22.19 27.98
CA LYS A 627 -20.36 23.17 27.05
C LYS A 627 -20.00 22.94 25.58
N THR A 628 -18.86 22.30 25.32
CA THR A 628 -18.31 22.14 23.96
C THR A 628 -17.62 20.79 23.82
N ARG A 629 -18.06 20.01 22.85
CA ARG A 629 -17.44 18.74 22.49
C ARG A 629 -16.01 18.95 21.96
N PRO A 630 -15.00 18.22 22.46
CA PRO A 630 -13.67 18.24 21.88
C PRO A 630 -13.68 17.79 20.41
N ARG A 631 -12.94 18.51 19.56
CA ARG A 631 -12.88 18.24 18.12
C ARG A 631 -11.99 17.03 17.82
N MET A 632 -12.57 16.02 17.19
CA MET A 632 -11.79 14.93 16.59
C MET A 632 -11.04 15.43 15.35
N THR A 633 -9.86 14.89 15.10
CA THR A 633 -8.97 15.29 14.02
C THR A 633 -8.79 14.13 13.05
N PRO A 634 -9.07 14.32 11.75
CA PRO A 634 -8.81 13.29 10.76
C PRO A 634 -7.30 13.11 10.58
N LEU A 635 -6.81 11.92 10.89
CA LEU A 635 -5.47 11.44 10.56
C LEU A 635 -5.58 10.43 9.41
N ILE A 636 -5.48 10.97 8.19
CA ILE A 636 -5.74 10.26 6.93
C ILE A 636 -7.20 9.76 6.87
N TRP A 637 -7.46 8.48 7.15
CA TRP A 637 -8.82 7.91 7.19
C TRP A 637 -9.37 7.67 8.59
N LEU A 638 -8.52 7.74 9.63
CA LEU A 638 -8.93 7.55 11.03
C LEU A 638 -9.31 8.88 11.66
N ASN A 639 -10.39 8.90 12.44
CA ASN A 639 -10.67 10.02 13.32
C ASN A 639 -9.96 9.80 14.66
N VAL A 640 -8.98 10.63 14.99
CA VAL A 640 -8.21 10.52 16.24
C VAL A 640 -8.41 11.76 17.13
N PRO A 641 -8.39 11.62 18.46
CA PRO A 641 -8.28 12.77 19.35
C PRO A 641 -6.89 13.42 19.17
N LEU A 642 -6.84 14.74 19.02
CA LEU A 642 -5.57 15.47 19.01
C LEU A 642 -4.89 15.40 20.38
N PHE A 643 -3.55 15.44 20.38
CA PHE A 643 -2.70 15.04 21.50
C PHE A 643 -3.07 15.63 22.88
N ASN A 644 -3.23 14.70 23.83
CA ASN A 644 -3.21 14.81 25.28
C ASN A 644 -4.35 15.59 25.98
N ASP A 645 -4.86 14.96 27.04
CA ASP A 645 -5.81 15.50 28.02
C ASP A 645 -7.23 15.79 27.50
N LEU A 646 -7.84 14.78 26.85
CA LEU A 646 -9.31 14.61 26.85
C LEU A 646 -9.80 14.24 28.25
N ARG A 647 -9.84 15.25 29.11
CA ARG A 647 -10.26 15.12 30.50
C ARG A 647 -11.73 15.48 30.64
N VAL A 648 -12.44 14.64 31.39
CA VAL A 648 -13.77 14.97 31.91
C VAL A 648 -13.73 14.81 33.43
N ASN A 649 -14.58 15.55 34.14
CA ASN A 649 -14.70 15.40 35.58
C ASN A 649 -15.80 14.38 35.87
N ILE A 650 -15.45 13.37 36.67
CA ILE A 650 -16.37 12.34 37.15
C ILE A 650 -16.41 12.38 38.68
N ARG A 651 -17.53 11.98 39.27
CA ARG A 651 -17.66 11.79 40.72
C ARG A 651 -18.41 10.49 40.96
N ARG A 652 -17.99 9.65 41.91
CA ARG A 652 -18.76 8.44 42.23
C ARG A 652 -20.07 8.86 42.89
N ARG A 653 -21.18 8.24 42.50
CA ARG A 653 -22.48 8.49 43.11
C ARG A 653 -22.48 7.95 44.54
N ARG A 654 -23.13 8.67 45.45
CA ARG A 654 -23.47 8.13 46.77
C ARG A 654 -24.46 6.97 46.58
N PRO A 655 -24.37 5.89 47.38
CA PRO A 655 -25.35 4.82 47.33
C PRO A 655 -26.74 5.38 47.64
N ILE A 656 -27.76 4.95 46.89
CA ILE A 656 -29.16 5.32 47.18
C ILE A 656 -29.65 4.38 48.28
N GLU A 657 -29.99 4.93 49.45
CA GLU A 657 -30.76 4.20 50.45
C GLU A 657 -32.18 3.97 49.91
N LEU A 658 -32.49 2.72 49.58
CA LEU A 658 -33.86 2.26 49.32
C LEU A 658 -34.47 1.79 50.64
N ASP A 659 -35.79 1.98 50.76
CA ASP A 659 -36.53 1.98 52.02
C ASP A 659 -36.36 0.70 52.89
N ALA A 660 -36.40 0.91 54.20
CA ALA A 660 -35.90 0.02 55.25
C ALA A 660 -36.71 -1.28 55.46
N SER A 661 -37.71 -1.56 54.60
CA SER A 661 -38.44 -2.81 54.54
C SER A 661 -37.89 -3.82 53.52
N SER A 662 -36.86 -3.44 52.75
CA SER A 662 -36.23 -4.30 51.73
C SER A 662 -34.74 -4.53 52.01
N THR A 663 -34.44 -5.57 52.78
CA THR A 663 -33.08 -5.91 53.23
C THR A 663 -32.13 -6.21 52.05
N GLN A 664 -31.00 -5.51 52.00
CA GLN A 664 -29.85 -5.72 51.11
C GLN A 664 -30.08 -5.63 49.59
N PHE A 665 -30.03 -4.40 49.05
CA PHE A 665 -29.69 -4.15 47.64
C PHE A 665 -28.61 -3.08 47.47
N TYR A 666 -27.37 -3.45 47.83
CA TYR A 666 -26.17 -2.83 47.25
C TYR A 666 -25.44 -3.86 46.41
N ILE A 667 -25.01 -3.45 45.22
CA ILE A 667 -24.34 -4.31 44.25
C ILE A 667 -22.93 -4.64 44.76
N ARG A 668 -22.81 -5.69 45.56
CA ARG A 668 -21.69 -6.62 45.44
C ARG A 668 -22.03 -7.56 44.28
N LEU A 669 -21.46 -7.32 43.10
CA LEU A 669 -21.25 -8.43 42.16
C LEU A 669 -20.28 -9.39 42.86
N GLY A 670 -20.80 -10.53 43.32
CA GLY A 670 -20.12 -11.37 44.30
C GLY A 670 -18.77 -11.88 43.81
N SER A 671 -17.70 -11.47 44.50
CA SER A 671 -16.40 -12.16 44.50
C SER A 671 -16.48 -13.56 45.12
N ASP A 672 -17.58 -13.85 45.83
CA ASP A 672 -17.64 -14.91 46.83
C ASP A 672 -18.31 -16.20 46.30
N GLU A 673 -18.86 -16.20 45.07
CA GLU A 673 -19.47 -17.38 44.41
C GLU A 673 -18.69 -17.94 43.21
N TYR A 674 -17.64 -17.25 42.74
CA TYR A 674 -16.70 -17.75 41.72
C TYR A 674 -15.32 -18.09 42.31
N GLY A 675 -15.27 -18.33 43.63
CA GLY A 675 -14.06 -18.50 44.44
C GLY A 675 -14.01 -19.80 45.23
N ALA A 676 -14.46 -20.93 44.66
CA ALA A 676 -14.43 -22.24 45.31
C ALA A 676 -14.05 -23.36 44.32
N ASP A 677 -12.77 -23.37 43.92
CA ASP A 677 -11.93 -24.56 43.58
C ASP A 677 -10.67 -24.19 42.75
N VAL A 678 -9.98 -23.10 43.15
CA VAL A 678 -8.58 -22.91 42.78
C VAL A 678 -7.80 -22.54 44.05
N GLU A 679 -7.31 -23.57 44.76
CA GLU A 679 -6.32 -23.36 45.82
C GLU A 679 -5.08 -22.68 45.25
N LEU A 680 -4.82 -21.45 45.73
CA LEU A 680 -3.58 -20.73 45.50
C LEU A 680 -2.40 -21.50 46.10
N ARG A 681 -1.75 -22.37 45.30
CA ARG A 681 -0.43 -22.95 45.59
C ARG A 681 0.66 -21.87 45.57
N ARG A 682 0.66 -21.01 46.59
CA ARG A 682 1.74 -20.06 46.92
C ARG A 682 3.05 -20.83 47.14
N HIS A 683 3.84 -21.00 46.08
CA HIS A 683 5.24 -21.37 46.23
C HIS A 683 6.00 -20.19 46.84
N LYS A 684 6.24 -20.28 48.15
CA LYS A 684 7.08 -19.34 48.89
C LYS A 684 8.51 -19.42 48.35
N ILE A 685 8.98 -18.34 47.73
CA ILE A 685 10.42 -18.09 47.60
C ILE A 685 10.86 -17.38 48.89
N PRO A 686 11.71 -17.99 49.73
CA PRO A 686 12.12 -17.36 50.99
C PRO A 686 13.21 -16.31 50.74
N VAL A 687 12.97 -15.08 51.22
CA VAL A 687 14.02 -14.09 51.43
C VAL A 687 14.66 -14.35 52.79
N LEU A 688 15.95 -14.67 52.82
CA LEU A 688 16.73 -14.83 54.04
C LEU A 688 17.63 -13.60 54.25
N MET A 689 17.31 -12.79 55.27
CA MET A 689 18.21 -11.76 55.80
C MET A 689 19.18 -12.35 56.84
N ARG A 690 20.32 -11.66 57.00
CA ARG A 690 21.46 -12.05 57.85
C ARG A 690 21.14 -12.11 59.35
N VAL A 691 21.77 -13.06 60.05
CA VAL A 691 22.20 -12.95 61.46
C VAL A 691 23.59 -13.65 61.61
N PRO A 692 24.35 -13.56 62.72
CA PRO A 692 25.68 -12.96 62.70
C PRO A 692 26.86 -13.94 62.92
N ALA A 693 28.06 -13.37 63.08
CA ALA A 693 29.36 -14.03 63.03
C ALA A 693 29.66 -15.09 64.11
N THR A 694 30.39 -16.15 63.72
CA THR A 694 31.68 -16.58 64.32
C THR A 694 32.38 -17.64 63.42
N GLN A 695 33.72 -17.71 63.49
CA GLN A 695 34.61 -18.75 62.89
C GLN A 695 34.86 -19.90 63.91
N PRO A 696 35.49 -21.07 63.61
CA PRO A 696 36.48 -21.37 62.54
C PRO A 696 36.39 -22.76 61.81
N ARG A 697 37.48 -23.10 61.09
CA ARG A 697 37.81 -24.28 60.24
C ARG A 697 37.93 -25.63 61.04
N PRO A 698 38.31 -26.84 60.49
CA PRO A 698 38.83 -27.21 59.14
C PRO A 698 38.51 -28.62 58.49
N ALA A 699 38.80 -28.74 57.17
CA ALA A 699 39.50 -29.83 56.42
C ALA A 699 39.07 -31.34 56.32
N LYS A 700 39.31 -31.91 55.10
CA LYS A 700 39.55 -33.35 54.68
C LYS A 700 38.33 -34.33 54.73
N ALA A 701 38.05 -35.28 53.82
CA ALA A 701 38.85 -36.08 52.86
C ALA A 701 37.99 -36.92 51.84
N PHE A 702 38.56 -37.16 50.64
CA PHE A 702 38.51 -38.36 49.73
C PHE A 702 37.22 -39.15 49.32
N LEU A 703 36.86 -39.05 48.02
CA LEU A 703 36.82 -40.07 46.91
C LEU A 703 36.46 -41.56 47.17
N PRO A 704 35.78 -42.26 46.21
CA PRO A 704 36.48 -42.98 45.11
C PRO A 704 35.73 -42.85 43.71
N PRO A 705 35.99 -43.62 42.61
CA PRO A 705 36.48 -43.02 41.35
C PRO A 705 35.69 -43.34 40.04
N ARG A 706 36.15 -42.81 38.90
CA ARG A 706 35.64 -43.07 37.51
C ARG A 706 36.31 -44.29 36.83
N PRO A 707 35.72 -44.79 35.73
CA PRO A 707 36.44 -45.42 34.61
C PRO A 707 36.37 -44.61 33.28
N GLU A 708 37.36 -44.84 32.40
CA GLU A 708 37.42 -44.52 30.95
C GLU A 708 37.94 -45.80 30.19
N PRO A 709 38.29 -45.81 28.88
CA PRO A 709 37.36 -45.89 27.73
C PRO A 709 37.70 -46.97 26.65
N GLY A 710 36.80 -47.17 25.67
CA GLY A 710 37.02 -47.90 24.38
C GLY A 710 36.54 -49.37 24.30
N PRO A 711 36.49 -50.05 23.13
CA PRO A 711 36.73 -49.61 21.73
C PRO A 711 35.58 -49.92 20.72
N GLU A 712 35.77 -49.67 19.41
CA GLU A 712 34.86 -50.02 18.28
C GLU A 712 34.82 -51.53 17.93
N PRO A 713 33.79 -52.00 17.19
CA PRO A 713 34.10 -52.62 15.88
C PRO A 713 33.09 -52.41 14.71
N ASP A 714 33.63 -52.74 13.53
CA ASP A 714 33.19 -52.67 12.11
C ASP A 714 31.91 -53.45 11.63
N LYS A 715 31.32 -52.94 10.52
CA LYS A 715 30.69 -53.62 9.33
C LYS A 715 29.42 -54.50 9.54
N VAL A 716 28.37 -54.46 8.69
CA VAL A 716 28.32 -54.81 7.25
C VAL A 716 27.06 -54.23 6.54
N TRP A 717 27.28 -53.47 5.45
CA TRP A 717 26.55 -53.32 4.16
C TRP A 717 25.01 -53.23 4.01
N GLY A 718 24.58 -52.22 3.21
CA GLY A 718 23.50 -52.41 2.22
C GLY A 718 22.73 -51.15 1.75
N GLY A 719 23.19 -50.43 0.72
CA GLY A 719 22.37 -49.41 0.00
C GLY A 719 23.12 -48.16 -0.46
N ALA A 720 23.29 -47.97 -1.77
CA ALA A 720 24.18 -46.97 -2.37
C ALA A 720 23.60 -45.54 -2.51
N LEU A 721 24.48 -44.54 -2.35
CA LEU A 721 24.79 -43.37 -3.23
C LEU A 721 23.58 -42.58 -3.82
N GLY A 722 23.45 -41.25 -3.71
CA GLY A 722 24.45 -40.16 -3.73
C GLY A 722 24.56 -39.59 -5.16
N GLY A 723 24.57 -38.28 -5.44
CA GLY A 723 24.43 -37.05 -4.65
C GLY A 723 24.85 -35.83 -5.50
N GLN A 724 24.47 -34.60 -5.12
CA GLN A 724 24.88 -33.29 -5.72
C GLN A 724 24.30 -32.99 -7.13
N ASN A 725 23.88 -31.76 -7.51
CA ASN A 725 23.83 -30.44 -6.85
C ASN A 725 22.56 -29.67 -7.24
N ALA A 726 22.07 -28.77 -6.37
CA ALA A 726 21.04 -27.79 -6.67
C ALA A 726 21.48 -26.38 -6.18
N PRO A 727 21.15 -25.27 -6.87
CA PRO A 727 21.46 -23.92 -6.41
C PRO A 727 20.33 -23.35 -5.53
N ASP A 728 20.59 -23.26 -4.23
CA ASP A 728 19.70 -22.71 -3.21
C ASP A 728 19.73 -21.17 -3.14
N PHE A 729 18.56 -20.51 -3.13
CA PHE A 729 18.41 -19.13 -2.63
C PHE A 729 17.79 -19.12 -1.23
N VAL A 730 18.57 -19.59 -0.25
CA VAL A 730 18.20 -19.67 1.16
C VAL A 730 18.24 -18.29 1.84
N ARG A 731 17.12 -17.86 2.45
CA ARG A 731 17.16 -16.86 3.53
C ARG A 731 17.91 -17.48 4.72
N PRO A 732 18.95 -16.83 5.30
CA PRO A 732 19.77 -17.47 6.32
C PRO A 732 18.96 -17.79 7.58
N ALA A 733 18.86 -19.07 7.92
CA ALA A 733 18.28 -19.53 9.16
C ALA A 733 19.23 -19.21 10.34
N CYS A 734 18.78 -18.41 11.30
CA CYS A 734 19.49 -18.24 12.57
C CYS A 734 19.00 -19.26 13.60
N GLN A 735 19.80 -20.30 13.83
CA GLN A 735 19.68 -21.13 15.02
C GLN A 735 19.98 -20.31 16.29
N VAL A 736 19.27 -20.63 17.36
CA VAL A 736 19.53 -20.09 18.71
C VAL A 736 20.63 -20.90 19.39
N TYR A 737 21.71 -20.26 19.86
CA TYR A 737 22.29 -20.42 21.21
C TYR A 737 23.26 -19.24 21.49
N PRO A 738 23.50 -18.85 22.75
CA PRO A 738 24.06 -17.54 23.08
C PRO A 738 25.58 -17.57 23.28
N SER A 739 26.29 -16.55 22.75
CA SER A 739 27.67 -16.26 23.13
C SER A 739 27.84 -14.78 23.49
N LYS A 740 28.49 -14.54 24.63
CA LYS A 740 28.76 -13.20 25.16
C LYS A 740 29.80 -12.49 24.29
N GLY A 741 29.56 -11.21 24.01
CA GLY A 741 30.62 -10.23 23.72
C GLY A 741 30.81 -9.85 22.26
N ARG A 742 30.32 -8.64 21.90
CA ARG A 742 31.01 -7.63 21.05
C ARG A 742 30.19 -6.33 20.97
N ILE A 743 30.04 -5.64 22.11
CA ILE A 743 29.60 -4.24 22.13
C ILE A 743 30.84 -3.37 21.93
N LEU A 744 31.36 -3.31 20.69
CA LEU A 744 32.47 -2.45 20.27
C LEU A 744 32.66 -2.57 18.75
N ASN A 745 31.76 -1.95 17.96
CA ASN A 745 31.96 -1.66 16.53
C ASN A 745 30.90 -0.73 15.87
N MET A 746 30.09 0.00 16.65
CA MET A 746 29.12 0.98 16.09
C MET A 746 29.73 2.36 15.76
N ILE A 747 30.90 2.71 16.29
CA ILE A 747 31.50 4.04 16.09
C ILE A 747 31.94 4.27 14.62
N PRO A 748 32.56 3.30 13.90
CA PRO A 748 32.85 3.46 12.48
C PRO A 748 31.59 3.61 11.63
N ILE A 749 30.51 2.89 11.98
CA ILE A 749 29.22 2.94 11.27
C ILE A 749 28.54 4.31 11.48
N ILE A 750 28.57 4.86 12.70
CA ILE A 750 28.06 6.20 12.98
C ILE A 750 28.90 7.27 12.27
N ALA A 751 30.22 7.11 12.19
CA ALA A 751 31.08 8.00 11.40
C ALA A 751 30.78 7.93 9.89
N TYR A 752 30.49 6.73 9.37
CA TYR A 752 30.06 6.52 7.98
C TYR A 752 28.69 7.17 7.70
N LEU A 753 27.74 7.05 8.63
CA LEU A 753 26.42 7.69 8.56
C LEU A 753 26.49 9.22 8.68
N ILE A 754 27.41 9.76 9.50
CA ILE A 754 27.64 11.21 9.59
C ILE A 754 28.31 11.74 8.31
N ALA A 755 29.25 11.02 7.71
CA ALA A 755 29.84 11.40 6.42
C ALA A 755 28.78 11.45 5.29
N ILE A 756 27.84 10.51 5.28
CA ILE A 756 26.69 10.52 4.35
C ILE A 756 25.68 11.63 4.68
N SER A 757 25.57 12.06 5.95
CA SER A 757 24.67 13.15 6.36
C SER A 757 25.05 14.54 5.83
N SER A 758 26.23 14.68 5.22
CA SER A 758 26.65 15.86 4.43
C SER A 758 26.24 15.83 2.96
N ILE A 759 25.56 14.77 2.48
CA ILE A 759 25.03 14.64 1.10
C ILE A 759 23.48 14.70 0.99
N PRO A 760 22.74 15.55 1.72
CA PRO A 760 21.37 15.94 1.36
C PRO A 760 21.28 17.39 0.86
N ALA A 761 22.18 17.77 -0.07
CA ALA A 761 21.98 18.91 -0.99
C ALA A 761 21.90 18.47 -2.47
N LEU A 762 21.98 17.15 -2.74
CA LEU A 762 22.15 16.58 -4.09
C LEU A 762 21.11 15.51 -4.49
N TYR A 763 20.21 15.14 -3.58
CA TYR A 763 19.11 14.19 -3.84
C TYR A 763 17.73 14.77 -3.50
N CYS A 764 17.57 16.10 -3.65
CA CYS A 764 16.27 16.75 -3.76
C CYS A 764 15.98 17.13 -5.22
N ASN A 765 16.19 16.16 -6.09
CA ASN A 765 15.64 16.00 -7.42
C ASN A 765 15.75 14.49 -7.68
N ALA A 766 14.70 13.85 -8.20
CA ALA A 766 14.96 12.85 -9.23
C ALA A 766 15.42 13.71 -10.40
N SER A 767 16.73 13.88 -10.54
CA SER A 767 17.26 14.74 -11.59
C SER A 767 16.87 14.09 -12.91
N PHE A 768 15.85 14.64 -13.57
CA PHE A 768 15.91 14.80 -15.02
C PHE A 768 17.34 15.16 -15.32
N ALA A 769 18.06 14.27 -16.01
CA ALA A 769 19.44 14.53 -16.33
C ALA A 769 19.47 15.88 -17.05
N SER A 770 20.27 16.82 -16.54
CA SER A 770 20.20 18.23 -16.94
C SER A 770 20.11 18.33 -18.45
N THR A 771 19.11 19.04 -18.97
CA THR A 771 19.00 19.36 -20.40
C THR A 771 19.69 20.69 -20.72
N ASP A 772 20.38 21.29 -19.74
CA ASP A 772 21.24 22.45 -19.94
C ASP A 772 22.56 22.02 -20.59
N ARG A 773 22.85 22.61 -21.74
CA ARG A 773 24.09 22.45 -22.51
C ARG A 773 25.34 22.73 -21.68
N ALA A 774 25.27 23.66 -20.71
CA ALA A 774 26.39 23.96 -19.82
C ALA A 774 26.74 22.82 -18.82
N SER A 775 25.93 21.76 -18.76
CA SER A 775 26.17 20.58 -17.91
C SER A 775 26.98 19.46 -18.58
N TYR A 776 27.43 19.66 -19.83
CA TYR A 776 28.14 18.63 -20.63
C TYR A 776 29.41 19.19 -21.25
N ASP A 777 30.42 18.33 -21.39
CA ASP A 777 31.57 18.61 -22.23
C ASP A 777 31.16 18.64 -23.71
N LEU A 778 31.85 19.45 -24.52
CA LEU A 778 31.51 19.63 -25.94
C LEU A 778 31.52 18.32 -26.75
N ASN A 779 32.32 17.34 -26.34
CA ASN A 779 32.39 16.01 -26.98
C ASN A 779 31.22 15.07 -26.61
N ASP A 780 30.42 15.45 -25.61
CA ASP A 780 29.22 14.73 -25.16
C ASP A 780 27.92 15.42 -25.61
N VAL A 781 28.02 16.54 -26.35
CA VAL A 781 26.88 17.18 -27.02
C VAL A 781 26.81 16.71 -28.48
N ILE A 782 25.66 16.15 -28.88
CA ILE A 782 25.39 15.68 -30.24
C ILE A 782 24.28 16.56 -30.84
N GLU A 783 24.59 17.23 -31.95
CA GLU A 783 23.61 18.01 -32.72
C GLU A 783 23.16 17.23 -33.97
N ARG A 784 21.84 17.19 -34.22
CA ARG A 784 21.18 16.50 -35.35
C ARG A 784 19.90 17.21 -35.79
N ASP A 785 19.32 16.85 -36.93
CA ASP A 785 17.98 17.32 -37.30
C ASP A 785 16.89 16.55 -36.53
N VAL A 786 17.05 15.22 -36.40
CA VAL A 786 16.08 14.34 -35.75
C VAL A 786 16.76 13.40 -34.75
N VAL A 787 16.20 13.28 -33.55
CA VAL A 787 16.53 12.19 -32.61
C VAL A 787 15.46 11.11 -32.66
N VAL A 788 15.87 9.89 -32.99
CA VAL A 788 14.98 8.72 -33.09
C VAL A 788 15.13 7.88 -31.82
N ILE A 789 14.03 7.65 -31.11
CA ILE A 789 14.01 6.89 -29.85
C ILE A 789 13.40 5.52 -30.12
N GLY A 790 14.24 4.48 -30.05
CA GLY A 790 13.93 3.12 -30.50
C GLY A 790 14.62 2.80 -31.83
N GLY A 791 15.43 1.74 -31.85
CA GLY A 791 16.08 1.15 -33.02
C GLY A 791 15.42 -0.18 -33.45
N GLY A 792 14.12 -0.31 -33.21
CA GLY A 792 13.30 -1.39 -33.78
C GLY A 792 12.89 -1.11 -35.22
N SER A 793 12.12 -2.03 -35.82
CA SER A 793 11.62 -1.97 -37.21
C SER A 793 11.32 -0.56 -37.74
N SER A 794 10.36 0.15 -37.14
CA SER A 794 9.99 1.51 -37.55
C SER A 794 11.11 2.54 -37.38
N GLY A 795 11.86 2.48 -36.28
CA GLY A 795 12.90 3.47 -35.96
C GLY A 795 14.13 3.34 -36.85
N THR A 796 14.58 2.12 -37.11
CA THR A 796 15.66 1.85 -38.07
C THR A 796 15.28 2.28 -39.49
N TYR A 797 14.08 1.89 -39.96
CA TYR A 797 13.60 2.28 -41.28
C TYR A 797 13.48 3.80 -41.41
N SER A 798 12.80 4.46 -40.46
CA SER A 798 12.65 5.92 -40.42
C SER A 798 14.00 6.64 -40.46
N SER A 799 15.01 6.13 -39.74
CA SER A 799 16.35 6.73 -39.71
C SER A 799 17.05 6.68 -41.07
N ILE A 800 16.87 5.60 -41.83
CA ILE A 800 17.39 5.47 -43.19
C ILE A 800 16.66 6.42 -44.15
N ARG A 801 15.33 6.45 -44.09
CA ARG A 801 14.51 7.34 -44.94
C ARG A 801 14.77 8.82 -44.66
N LEU A 802 14.99 9.20 -43.40
CA LEU A 802 15.43 10.56 -43.03
C LEU A 802 16.80 10.91 -43.63
N LYS A 803 17.76 9.98 -43.65
CA LYS A 803 19.07 10.18 -44.32
C LYS A 803 18.92 10.29 -45.84
N ASP A 804 18.03 9.53 -46.47
CA ASP A 804 17.69 9.67 -47.90
C ASP A 804 17.13 11.07 -48.22
N HIS A 805 16.41 11.70 -47.29
CA HIS A 805 15.94 13.08 -47.37
C HIS A 805 16.94 14.12 -46.84
N ASN A 806 18.24 13.79 -46.80
CA ASN A 806 19.34 14.64 -46.36
C ASN A 806 19.18 15.21 -44.94
N LYS A 807 18.50 14.50 -44.04
CA LYS A 807 18.43 14.85 -42.61
C LYS A 807 19.50 14.10 -41.82
N THR A 808 20.14 14.80 -40.89
CA THR A 808 21.06 14.19 -39.93
C THR A 808 20.27 13.57 -38.78
N VAL A 809 20.59 12.34 -38.41
CA VAL A 809 19.85 11.58 -37.37
C VAL A 809 20.77 11.08 -36.26
N VAL A 810 20.20 10.81 -35.10
CA VAL A 810 20.82 9.96 -34.06
C VAL A 810 19.76 9.02 -33.49
N VAL A 811 20.09 7.73 -33.37
CA VAL A 811 19.17 6.66 -32.95
C VAL A 811 19.55 6.19 -31.55
N ILE A 812 18.57 6.13 -30.65
CA ILE A 812 18.75 5.69 -29.26
C ILE A 812 18.16 4.29 -29.12
N GLU A 813 19.03 3.27 -29.04
CA GLU A 813 18.63 1.88 -28.87
C GLU A 813 19.10 1.34 -27.52
N LYS A 814 18.17 0.68 -26.80
CA LYS A 814 18.38 0.14 -25.47
C LYS A 814 19.16 -1.19 -25.50
N LYS A 815 19.03 -1.96 -26.57
CA LYS A 815 19.77 -3.19 -26.85
C LYS A 815 21.15 -2.89 -27.45
N ALA A 816 21.95 -3.94 -27.63
CA ALA A 816 23.22 -3.89 -28.35
C ALA A 816 23.08 -4.05 -29.89
N VAL A 817 21.84 -4.22 -30.39
CA VAL A 817 21.52 -4.50 -31.80
C VAL A 817 20.24 -3.76 -32.20
N LEU A 818 20.08 -3.49 -33.50
CA LEU A 818 18.83 -2.99 -34.09
C LEU A 818 17.86 -4.15 -34.38
N GLY A 819 16.59 -3.81 -34.65
CA GLY A 819 15.55 -4.76 -35.10
C GLY A 819 14.38 -4.95 -34.14
N GLY A 820 14.59 -4.70 -32.85
CA GLY A 820 13.51 -4.65 -31.85
C GLY A 820 12.89 -6.02 -31.57
N HIS A 821 11.87 -6.40 -32.36
CA HIS A 821 11.22 -7.72 -32.32
C HIS A 821 11.81 -8.72 -33.32
N ALA A 822 12.69 -8.31 -34.23
CA ALA A 822 13.54 -9.24 -34.97
C ALA A 822 14.64 -9.78 -34.03
N GLU A 823 14.40 -10.99 -33.50
CA GLU A 823 15.27 -11.69 -32.54
C GLU A 823 15.51 -13.10 -33.08
N ALA A 824 16.76 -13.55 -33.02
CA ALA A 824 17.15 -14.90 -33.41
C ALA A 824 17.94 -15.60 -32.28
N TRP A 825 17.90 -16.92 -32.28
CA TRP A 825 18.85 -17.78 -31.59
C TRP A 825 19.84 -18.33 -32.61
N VAL A 826 21.14 -18.23 -32.36
CA VAL A 826 22.17 -18.80 -33.24
C VAL A 826 22.51 -20.20 -32.76
N GLU A 827 22.34 -21.19 -33.63
CA GLU A 827 22.66 -22.59 -33.36
C GLU A 827 24.20 -22.75 -33.22
N PRO A 828 24.71 -23.30 -32.10
CA PRO A 828 26.14 -23.27 -31.80
C PRO A 828 27.05 -24.05 -32.76
N SER A 829 26.58 -25.15 -33.37
CA SER A 829 27.41 -26.06 -34.16
C SER A 829 27.56 -25.67 -35.63
N THR A 830 26.53 -25.08 -36.23
CA THR A 830 26.48 -24.62 -37.62
C THR A 830 26.65 -23.11 -37.75
N GLY A 831 26.39 -22.36 -36.68
CA GLY A 831 26.29 -20.90 -36.72
C GLY A 831 25.02 -20.38 -37.39
N THR A 832 24.04 -21.25 -37.68
CA THR A 832 22.80 -20.87 -38.36
C THR A 832 21.90 -20.05 -37.42
N PRO A 833 21.49 -18.82 -37.79
CA PRO A 833 20.45 -18.10 -37.06
C PRO A 833 19.08 -18.77 -37.26
N ILE A 834 18.30 -18.86 -36.19
CA ILE A 834 16.91 -19.30 -36.18
C ILE A 834 16.08 -18.15 -35.62
N ASP A 835 15.23 -17.54 -36.45
CA ASP A 835 14.33 -16.49 -35.99
C ASP A 835 13.34 -17.01 -34.94
N ILE A 836 13.21 -16.23 -33.85
CA ILE A 836 12.28 -16.45 -32.74
C ILE A 836 11.42 -15.21 -32.49
N GLY A 837 11.28 -14.34 -33.47
CA GLY A 837 10.60 -13.06 -33.36
C GLY A 837 9.75 -12.78 -34.60
N THR A 838 10.11 -11.75 -35.37
CA THR A 838 9.68 -11.67 -36.77
C THR A 838 10.27 -12.85 -37.55
N VAL A 839 9.45 -13.55 -38.34
CA VAL A 839 9.86 -14.76 -39.11
C VAL A 839 9.54 -14.66 -40.61
N VAL A 840 8.59 -13.80 -40.98
CA VAL A 840 8.07 -13.64 -42.34
C VAL A 840 7.73 -12.17 -42.65
N PHE A 841 7.57 -11.87 -43.93
CA PHE A 841 7.12 -10.58 -44.46
C PHE A 841 6.04 -10.79 -45.53
N ALA A 842 5.05 -9.91 -45.57
CA ALA A 842 4.05 -9.86 -46.62
C ALA A 842 4.65 -9.41 -47.97
N HIS A 843 3.97 -9.74 -49.07
CA HIS A 843 4.36 -9.30 -50.42
C HIS A 843 4.03 -7.82 -50.66
N SER A 844 5.02 -6.92 -50.60
CA SER A 844 4.85 -5.52 -51.01
C SER A 844 6.11 -4.87 -51.58
N ASP A 845 5.93 -3.81 -52.38
CA ASP A 845 7.03 -3.02 -52.95
C ASP A 845 7.92 -2.41 -51.85
N THR A 846 7.36 -1.99 -50.72
CA THR A 846 8.12 -1.45 -49.59
C THR A 846 9.08 -2.48 -49.01
N VAL A 847 8.64 -3.74 -48.88
CA VAL A 847 9.49 -4.87 -48.46
C VAL A 847 10.59 -5.12 -49.49
N ALA A 848 10.22 -5.31 -50.76
CA ALA A 848 11.18 -5.59 -51.84
C ALA A 848 12.25 -4.50 -51.97
N ASN A 849 11.86 -3.22 -51.92
CA ASN A 849 12.78 -2.08 -51.99
C ASN A 849 13.72 -1.99 -50.78
N TYR A 850 13.23 -2.29 -49.56
CA TYR A 850 14.06 -2.18 -48.35
C TYR A 850 15.11 -3.30 -48.25
N PHE A 851 14.74 -4.54 -48.58
CA PHE A 851 15.70 -5.65 -48.68
C PHE A 851 16.66 -5.47 -49.87
N GLY A 852 16.14 -5.05 -51.03
CA GLY A 852 16.93 -4.76 -52.23
C GLY A 852 18.00 -3.68 -52.02
N ARG A 853 17.73 -2.66 -51.19
CA ARG A 853 18.72 -1.63 -50.80
C ARG A 853 20.01 -2.22 -50.21
N PHE A 854 19.90 -3.35 -49.51
CA PHE A 854 21.04 -4.02 -48.87
C PHE A 854 21.50 -5.28 -49.62
N ASN A 855 21.03 -5.49 -50.86
CA ASN A 855 21.28 -6.68 -51.68
C ASN A 855 20.90 -7.98 -50.97
N LEU A 856 19.81 -7.99 -50.21
CA LEU A 856 19.28 -9.18 -49.54
C LEU A 856 18.18 -9.82 -50.39
N SER A 857 18.38 -11.07 -50.78
CA SER A 857 17.38 -11.88 -51.49
C SER A 857 16.20 -12.25 -50.59
N LEU A 858 14.98 -12.18 -51.14
CA LEU A 858 13.77 -12.72 -50.53
C LEU A 858 13.30 -13.95 -51.30
N VAL A 859 12.86 -14.97 -50.58
CA VAL A 859 12.34 -16.24 -51.10
C VAL A 859 11.00 -16.58 -50.41
N PRO A 860 10.08 -17.33 -51.06
CA PRO A 860 8.90 -17.85 -50.38
C PRO A 860 9.29 -18.77 -49.22
N ILE A 861 8.57 -18.70 -48.10
CA ILE A 861 8.76 -19.63 -46.98
C ILE A 861 8.21 -21.02 -47.33
N GLU A 862 8.97 -22.08 -47.04
CA GLU A 862 8.53 -23.45 -47.25
C GLU A 862 7.50 -23.89 -46.20
N ASN A 863 6.56 -24.76 -46.60
CA ASN A 863 5.59 -25.35 -45.69
C ASN A 863 6.29 -26.33 -44.72
N GLY A 864 6.19 -26.05 -43.42
CA GLY A 864 6.76 -26.89 -42.38
C GLY A 864 6.12 -28.28 -42.26
N ALA A 865 6.75 -29.16 -41.49
CA ALA A 865 6.23 -30.50 -41.24
C ALA A 865 4.83 -30.47 -40.55
N PRO A 866 3.93 -31.42 -40.86
CA PRO A 866 2.60 -31.47 -40.25
C PRO A 866 2.65 -31.49 -38.72
N SER A 867 1.90 -30.58 -38.09
CA SER A 867 1.84 -30.48 -36.62
C SER A 867 0.83 -31.44 -36.01
N LYS A 868 1.11 -31.97 -34.82
CA LYS A 868 0.10 -32.62 -33.98
C LYS A 868 -0.64 -31.57 -33.16
N TYR A 869 -1.96 -31.72 -33.05
CA TYR A 869 -2.79 -30.82 -32.25
C TYR A 869 -2.85 -31.29 -30.79
N VAL A 870 -2.76 -30.34 -29.85
CA VAL A 870 -2.66 -30.61 -28.40
C VAL A 870 -3.55 -29.63 -27.63
N ASP A 871 -4.33 -30.12 -26.66
CA ASP A 871 -4.86 -29.24 -25.61
C ASP A 871 -3.80 -29.13 -24.51
N PHE A 872 -3.01 -28.05 -24.52
CA PHE A 872 -1.96 -27.82 -23.53
C PHE A 872 -2.48 -27.65 -22.09
N SER A 873 -3.78 -27.40 -21.89
CA SER A 873 -4.38 -27.35 -20.55
C SER A 873 -4.50 -28.74 -19.92
N THR A 874 -4.72 -29.80 -20.70
CA THR A 874 -4.68 -31.19 -20.21
C THR A 874 -3.32 -31.85 -20.44
N GLY A 875 -2.61 -31.44 -21.49
CA GLY A 875 -1.42 -32.09 -22.03
C GLY A 875 -1.72 -33.22 -23.00
N GLU A 876 -2.97 -33.38 -23.45
CA GLU A 876 -3.42 -34.52 -24.26
C GLU A 876 -3.45 -34.18 -25.76
N LEU A 877 -3.11 -35.16 -26.60
CA LEU A 877 -3.27 -35.06 -28.05
C LEU A 877 -4.76 -34.93 -28.42
N ALA A 878 -5.08 -33.92 -29.22
CA ALA A 878 -6.43 -33.68 -29.71
C ALA A 878 -6.66 -34.41 -31.04
N ASN A 879 -7.78 -35.14 -31.13
CA ASN A 879 -8.29 -35.63 -32.42
C ASN A 879 -9.00 -34.49 -33.16
N TYR A 880 -8.22 -33.53 -33.66
CA TYR A 880 -8.68 -32.34 -34.36
C TYR A 880 -8.14 -32.32 -35.78
N ASN A 881 -9.04 -32.06 -36.74
CA ASN A 881 -8.70 -31.75 -38.13
C ASN A 881 -9.08 -30.28 -38.37
N PRO A 882 -8.18 -29.44 -38.91
CA PRO A 882 -8.51 -28.07 -39.29
C PRO A 882 -9.49 -28.05 -40.48
N PRO A 883 -10.15 -26.90 -40.74
CA PRO A 883 -10.90 -26.67 -41.97
C PRO A 883 -10.10 -27.01 -43.23
N SER A 884 -10.80 -27.42 -44.30
CA SER A 884 -10.14 -27.64 -45.59
C SER A 884 -9.63 -26.32 -46.16
N GLN A 885 -8.58 -26.37 -47.00
CA GLN A 885 -8.06 -25.17 -47.66
C GLN A 885 -9.13 -24.44 -48.49
N GLU A 886 -10.06 -25.18 -49.09
CA GLU A 886 -11.19 -24.62 -49.85
C GLU A 886 -12.16 -23.84 -48.94
N ALA A 887 -12.53 -24.41 -47.79
CA ALA A 887 -13.40 -23.75 -46.82
C ALA A 887 -12.74 -22.50 -46.19
N PHE A 888 -11.45 -22.62 -45.81
CA PHE A 888 -10.67 -21.49 -45.32
C PHE A 888 -10.56 -20.37 -46.36
N ASN A 889 -10.24 -20.70 -47.63
CA ASN A 889 -10.13 -19.71 -48.70
C ASN A 889 -11.48 -19.00 -48.96
N GLY A 890 -12.61 -19.71 -48.85
CA GLY A 890 -13.95 -19.13 -48.92
C GLY A 890 -14.18 -18.10 -47.81
N ALA A 891 -14.02 -18.51 -46.55
CA ALA A 891 -14.19 -17.62 -45.39
C ALA A 891 -13.20 -16.43 -45.39
N LEU A 892 -11.99 -16.62 -45.92
CA LEU A 892 -10.99 -15.56 -46.10
C LEU A 892 -11.41 -14.54 -47.18
N SER A 893 -12.05 -15.00 -48.27
CA SER A 893 -12.61 -14.12 -49.30
C SER A 893 -13.77 -13.29 -48.75
N ASP A 894 -14.70 -13.91 -48.02
CA ASP A 894 -15.83 -13.20 -47.40
C ASP A 894 -15.34 -12.19 -46.35
N TYR A 895 -14.33 -12.56 -45.54
CA TYR A 895 -13.65 -11.62 -44.64
C TYR A 895 -13.07 -10.41 -45.38
N PHE A 896 -12.41 -10.64 -46.53
CA PHE A 896 -11.80 -9.58 -47.34
C PHE A 896 -12.85 -8.60 -47.90
N ASP A 897 -14.01 -9.08 -48.32
CA ASP A 897 -15.15 -8.25 -48.72
C ASP A 897 -15.72 -7.41 -47.57
N HIS A 898 -15.49 -7.80 -46.32
CA HIS A 898 -15.78 -6.97 -45.16
C HIS A 898 -14.66 -5.98 -44.83
N LEU A 899 -13.39 -6.37 -44.94
CA LEU A 899 -12.24 -5.49 -44.76
C LEU A 899 -12.27 -4.31 -45.74
N ASN A 900 -12.59 -4.58 -47.01
CA ASN A 900 -12.65 -3.59 -48.09
C ASN A 900 -13.72 -2.49 -47.90
N LYS A 901 -14.62 -2.63 -46.90
CA LYS A 901 -15.56 -1.57 -46.50
C LYS A 901 -14.90 -0.45 -45.69
N TYR A 902 -13.67 -0.67 -45.20
CA TYR A 902 -12.94 0.23 -44.30
C TYR A 902 -11.50 0.54 -44.81
N PRO A 903 -11.30 1.02 -46.06
CA PRO A 903 -9.97 1.17 -46.65
C PRO A 903 -9.03 2.08 -45.85
N ALA A 904 -9.55 3.13 -45.18
CA ALA A 904 -8.76 4.04 -44.36
C ALA A 904 -8.05 3.35 -43.16
N LEU A 905 -8.52 2.16 -42.74
CA LEU A 905 -7.84 1.38 -41.69
C LEU A 905 -6.53 0.72 -42.18
N GLN A 906 -6.26 0.69 -43.48
CA GLN A 906 -4.94 0.29 -43.99
C GLN A 906 -3.90 1.38 -43.69
N ASP A 907 -4.25 2.66 -43.93
CA ASP A 907 -3.32 3.80 -43.84
C ASP A 907 -3.06 4.29 -42.40
N GLY A 908 -3.95 3.99 -41.45
CA GLY A 908 -3.81 4.41 -40.06
C GLY A 908 -5.03 4.02 -39.22
N PHE A 909 -5.21 4.61 -38.04
CA PHE A 909 -6.49 4.52 -37.30
C PHE A 909 -7.46 5.64 -37.71
N ASP A 910 -7.44 6.04 -38.98
CA ASP A 910 -8.37 7.05 -39.48
C ASP A 910 -9.75 6.42 -39.73
N MET A 911 -10.78 7.06 -39.18
CA MET A 911 -12.14 6.54 -39.12
C MET A 911 -13.15 7.69 -39.09
N THR A 912 -14.29 7.47 -39.74
CA THR A 912 -15.45 8.34 -39.60
C THR A 912 -16.13 8.14 -38.24
N TYR A 913 -16.63 9.24 -37.67
CA TYR A 913 -17.38 9.24 -36.41
C TYR A 913 -18.85 9.57 -36.68
N PRO A 914 -19.83 8.87 -36.08
CA PRO A 914 -19.68 7.76 -35.12
C PRO A 914 -19.04 6.52 -35.76
N VAL A 915 -18.25 5.79 -34.96
CA VAL A 915 -17.53 4.59 -35.41
C VAL A 915 -18.53 3.53 -35.88
N ALA A 916 -18.24 2.89 -37.02
CA ALA A 916 -19.12 1.86 -37.57
C ALA A 916 -19.27 0.68 -36.58
N PRO A 917 -20.50 0.18 -36.31
CA PRO A 917 -20.72 -0.84 -35.28
C PRO A 917 -19.86 -2.09 -35.42
N ASP A 918 -19.58 -2.52 -36.65
CA ASP A 918 -18.76 -3.70 -36.94
C ASP A 918 -17.31 -3.58 -36.45
N LEU A 919 -16.75 -2.36 -36.41
CA LEU A 919 -15.39 -2.09 -35.93
C LEU A 919 -15.26 -2.23 -34.41
N LEU A 920 -16.39 -2.15 -33.69
CA LEU A 920 -16.49 -2.29 -32.23
C LEU A 920 -16.93 -3.69 -31.79
N LEU A 921 -17.25 -4.59 -32.75
CA LEU A 921 -17.49 -6.00 -32.43
C LEU A 921 -16.18 -6.68 -32.04
N SER A 922 -16.28 -7.67 -31.15
CA SER A 922 -15.22 -8.67 -30.95
C SER A 922 -15.04 -9.51 -32.22
N PHE A 923 -13.84 -10.05 -32.45
CA PHE A 923 -13.61 -10.96 -33.58
C PHE A 923 -14.54 -12.18 -33.53
N GLY A 924 -14.79 -12.72 -32.34
CA GLY A 924 -15.68 -13.86 -32.15
C GLY A 924 -17.15 -13.57 -32.49
N ASP A 925 -17.65 -12.38 -32.16
CA ASP A 925 -18.99 -11.92 -32.54
C ASP A 925 -19.08 -11.55 -34.02
N PHE A 926 -18.04 -10.98 -34.60
CA PHE A 926 -17.95 -10.68 -36.02
C PHE A 926 -17.97 -11.96 -36.87
N VAL A 927 -17.15 -12.94 -36.50
CA VAL A 927 -17.14 -14.29 -37.11
C VAL A 927 -18.53 -14.91 -37.03
N LYS A 928 -19.17 -14.88 -35.85
CA LYS A 928 -20.52 -15.41 -35.64
C LYS A 928 -21.59 -14.70 -36.48
N LYS A 929 -21.45 -13.39 -36.65
CA LYS A 929 -22.38 -12.55 -37.43
C LYS A 929 -22.31 -12.86 -38.92
N TYR A 930 -21.13 -13.19 -39.43
CA TYR A 930 -20.85 -13.38 -40.86
C TYR A 930 -20.53 -14.83 -41.26
N GLN A 931 -20.64 -15.79 -40.33
CA GLN A 931 -20.43 -17.24 -40.56
C GLN A 931 -19.03 -17.57 -41.08
N LEU A 932 -18.02 -16.91 -40.51
CA LEU A 932 -16.61 -17.02 -40.90
C LEU A 932 -15.84 -18.05 -40.05
N ASP A 933 -16.53 -19.07 -39.52
CA ASP A 933 -16.02 -20.02 -38.54
C ASP A 933 -14.72 -20.71 -39.01
N ASP A 934 -14.64 -21.07 -40.29
CA ASP A 934 -13.49 -21.74 -40.91
C ASP A 934 -12.22 -20.86 -41.01
N LEU A 935 -12.35 -19.54 -40.85
CA LEU A 935 -11.22 -18.60 -40.82
C LEU A 935 -10.40 -18.74 -39.51
N VAL A 936 -11.08 -18.98 -38.39
CA VAL A 936 -10.54 -18.76 -37.04
C VAL A 936 -9.31 -19.62 -36.71
N PRO A 937 -9.29 -20.94 -36.99
CA PRO A 937 -8.17 -21.79 -36.57
C PRO A 937 -6.84 -21.40 -37.20
N GLN A 938 -6.86 -20.98 -38.47
CA GLN A 938 -5.66 -20.54 -39.19
C GLN A 938 -5.28 -19.11 -38.81
N VAL A 939 -6.23 -18.22 -38.55
CA VAL A 939 -5.91 -16.89 -37.98
C VAL A 939 -5.26 -17.03 -36.61
N PHE A 940 -5.70 -17.96 -35.76
CA PHE A 940 -5.07 -18.22 -34.45
C PHE A 940 -3.62 -18.69 -34.55
N THR A 941 -3.23 -19.43 -35.60
CA THR A 941 -1.85 -19.93 -35.76
C THR A 941 -0.90 -18.90 -36.35
N VAL A 942 -1.37 -17.96 -37.19
CA VAL A 942 -0.54 -16.92 -37.81
C VAL A 942 -0.53 -15.60 -37.03
N ASN A 943 -1.67 -15.20 -36.44
CA ASN A 943 -1.83 -13.96 -35.70
C ASN A 943 -1.55 -14.15 -34.20
N GLN A 944 -0.30 -14.47 -33.89
CA GLN A 944 0.13 -14.76 -32.52
C GLN A 944 0.45 -13.47 -31.73
N GLY A 945 0.20 -13.49 -30.42
CA GLY A 945 0.26 -12.33 -29.54
C GLY A 945 -1.04 -11.51 -29.48
N ALA A 946 -1.99 -11.74 -30.38
CA ALA A 946 -3.37 -11.27 -30.29
C ALA A 946 -4.18 -12.17 -29.33
N VAL A 947 -4.28 -11.77 -28.05
CA VAL A 947 -4.89 -12.54 -26.97
C VAL A 947 -5.86 -11.69 -26.13
N PRO A 948 -7.05 -12.20 -25.77
CA PRO A 948 -7.71 -13.39 -26.33
C PRO A 948 -8.19 -13.10 -27.75
N ILE A 949 -7.83 -13.94 -28.73
CA ILE A 949 -8.06 -13.64 -30.15
C ILE A 949 -9.54 -13.33 -30.48
N LEU A 950 -10.48 -14.03 -29.82
CA LEU A 950 -11.91 -13.84 -30.05
C LEU A 950 -12.47 -12.55 -29.44
N ASP A 951 -11.82 -12.01 -28.41
CA ASP A 951 -12.29 -10.82 -27.68
C ASP A 951 -11.67 -9.52 -28.23
N ILE A 952 -10.73 -9.62 -29.19
CA ILE A 952 -10.10 -8.46 -29.83
C ILE A 952 -11.08 -7.77 -30.78
N ASN A 953 -11.22 -6.46 -30.63
CA ASN A 953 -12.11 -5.65 -31.46
C ASN A 953 -11.67 -5.64 -32.92
N MET A 954 -12.64 -5.66 -33.84
CA MET A 954 -12.39 -5.76 -35.28
C MET A 954 -11.52 -4.65 -35.87
N ILE A 955 -11.50 -3.45 -35.28
CA ILE A 955 -10.54 -2.39 -35.64
C ILE A 955 -9.07 -2.85 -35.56
N TYR A 956 -8.73 -3.71 -34.59
CA TYR A 956 -7.39 -4.29 -34.45
C TYR A 956 -7.22 -5.51 -35.35
N THR A 957 -8.25 -6.35 -35.44
CA THR A 957 -8.23 -7.55 -36.31
C THR A 957 -8.04 -7.17 -37.78
N PHE A 958 -8.77 -6.18 -38.30
CA PHE A 958 -8.62 -5.65 -39.66
C PHE A 958 -7.26 -4.97 -39.92
N LYS A 959 -6.58 -4.53 -38.86
CA LYS A 959 -5.22 -3.97 -38.95
C LYS A 959 -4.13 -5.03 -38.90
N TYR A 960 -4.33 -6.10 -38.14
CA TYR A 960 -3.38 -7.21 -38.11
C TYR A 960 -3.58 -8.06 -39.36
N LEU A 961 -4.77 -8.63 -39.56
CA LEU A 961 -5.15 -9.36 -40.77
C LEU A 961 -5.60 -8.36 -41.85
N ASN A 962 -4.65 -7.53 -42.28
CA ASN A 962 -4.82 -6.49 -43.28
C ASN A 962 -4.80 -7.06 -44.72
N SER A 963 -4.89 -6.20 -45.74
CA SER A 963 -4.97 -6.65 -47.14
C SER A 963 -3.70 -7.39 -47.62
N ASP A 964 -2.51 -6.96 -47.18
CA ASP A 964 -1.23 -7.57 -47.57
C ASP A 964 -1.05 -8.94 -46.89
N GLU A 965 -1.52 -9.07 -45.65
CA GLU A 965 -1.61 -10.34 -44.91
C GLU A 965 -2.62 -11.31 -45.52
N VAL A 966 -3.82 -10.85 -45.91
CA VAL A 966 -4.82 -11.67 -46.61
C VAL A 966 -4.27 -12.20 -47.95
N ASN A 967 -3.61 -11.34 -48.74
CA ASN A 967 -2.95 -11.76 -49.98
C ASN A 967 -1.83 -12.78 -49.71
N SER A 968 -1.03 -12.59 -48.66
CA SER A 968 0.07 -13.48 -48.31
C SER A 968 -0.40 -14.83 -47.74
N LEU A 969 -1.58 -14.88 -47.11
CA LEU A 969 -2.24 -16.14 -46.74
C LEU A 969 -2.74 -16.94 -47.95
N GLN A 970 -2.97 -16.31 -49.09
CA GLN A 970 -3.37 -16.99 -50.33
C GLN A 970 -2.18 -17.46 -51.18
N GLN A 971 -1.11 -16.65 -51.28
CA GLN A 971 0.03 -16.92 -52.18
C GLN A 971 1.31 -17.41 -51.47
N GLY A 972 1.37 -17.35 -50.14
CA GLY A 972 2.57 -17.57 -49.33
C GLY A 972 3.18 -16.26 -48.82
N PHE A 973 4.08 -16.40 -47.85
CA PHE A 973 4.86 -15.31 -47.27
C PHE A 973 6.32 -15.35 -47.74
N LEU A 974 7.02 -14.22 -47.59
CA LEU A 974 8.45 -14.10 -47.89
C LEU A 974 9.32 -14.21 -46.64
N THR A 975 10.53 -14.73 -46.80
CA THR A 975 11.63 -14.74 -45.83
C THR A 975 12.95 -14.46 -46.55
N THR A 976 14.06 -14.26 -45.82
CA THR A 976 15.38 -14.12 -46.45
C THR A 976 15.91 -15.47 -46.91
N GLU A 977 16.77 -15.50 -47.92
CA GLU A 977 17.41 -16.72 -48.43
C GLU A 977 18.19 -17.50 -47.35
N HIS A 978 18.65 -16.83 -46.29
CA HIS A 978 19.31 -17.44 -45.13
C HIS A 978 18.38 -17.72 -43.94
N HIS A 979 17.06 -17.49 -44.07
CA HIS A 979 16.06 -17.64 -43.00
C HIS A 979 16.43 -16.89 -41.71
N SER A 980 16.84 -15.63 -41.89
CA SER A 980 17.27 -14.70 -40.83
C SER A 980 16.75 -13.29 -41.10
N THR A 981 15.74 -12.87 -40.33
CA THR A 981 15.23 -11.49 -40.36
C THR A 981 16.24 -10.49 -39.77
N THR A 982 17.19 -10.96 -38.96
CA THR A 982 18.18 -10.11 -38.28
C THR A 982 19.22 -9.50 -39.24
N GLU A 983 19.49 -10.12 -40.39
CA GLU A 983 20.48 -9.65 -41.37
C GLU A 983 20.18 -8.24 -41.90
N LEU A 984 18.90 -7.95 -42.17
CA LEU A 984 18.44 -6.61 -42.57
C LEU A 984 18.85 -5.54 -41.56
N TYR A 985 18.70 -5.83 -40.26
CA TYR A 985 19.00 -4.90 -39.19
C TYR A 985 20.49 -4.80 -38.89
N GLN A 986 21.26 -5.87 -39.15
CA GLN A 986 22.72 -5.81 -39.14
C GLN A 986 23.24 -4.90 -40.27
N LYS A 987 22.72 -5.04 -41.50
CA LYS A 987 23.07 -4.15 -42.63
C LYS A 987 22.61 -2.72 -42.44
N ALA A 988 21.45 -2.51 -41.83
CA ALA A 988 21.01 -1.19 -41.40
C ALA A 988 21.92 -0.59 -40.31
N ALA A 989 22.41 -1.39 -39.36
CA ALA A 989 23.37 -0.94 -38.35
C ALA A 989 24.73 -0.58 -38.95
N GLU A 990 25.25 -1.38 -39.89
CA GLU A 990 26.46 -1.05 -40.67
C GLU A 990 26.31 0.29 -41.40
N TYR A 991 25.15 0.55 -42.03
CA TYR A 991 24.86 1.77 -42.77
C TYR A 991 24.63 3.01 -41.89
N LEU A 992 23.99 2.85 -40.74
CA LEU A 992 23.79 3.96 -39.78
C LEU A 992 25.07 4.25 -38.99
N GLY A 993 25.91 3.24 -38.73
CA GLY A 993 27.23 3.40 -38.14
C GLY A 993 27.20 4.14 -36.80
N THR A 994 27.98 5.22 -36.71
CA THR A 994 28.12 6.04 -35.50
C THR A 994 26.90 6.92 -35.19
N ASP A 995 25.88 6.96 -36.06
CA ASP A 995 24.60 7.62 -35.74
C ASP A 995 23.74 6.79 -34.77
N VAL A 996 24.12 5.55 -34.44
CA VAL A 996 23.39 4.71 -33.45
C VAL A 996 24.11 4.70 -32.10
N LEU A 997 23.38 5.10 -31.04
CA LEU A 997 23.77 4.93 -29.66
C LEU A 997 23.12 3.66 -29.09
N PHE A 998 23.84 2.55 -29.16
CA PHE A 998 23.45 1.28 -28.55
C PHE A 998 23.56 1.30 -27.02
N ASN A 999 22.89 0.35 -26.35
CA ASN A 999 22.86 0.20 -24.89
C ASN A 999 22.55 1.53 -24.16
N SER A 1000 21.67 2.34 -24.75
CA SER A 1000 21.43 3.73 -24.36
C SER A 1000 19.95 3.99 -24.03
N THR A 1001 19.69 4.88 -23.07
CA THR A 1001 18.34 5.17 -22.59
C THR A 1001 18.14 6.65 -22.31
N VAL A 1002 16.93 7.16 -22.58
CA VAL A 1002 16.57 8.55 -22.29
C VAL A 1002 16.35 8.71 -20.78
N VAL A 1003 17.02 9.69 -20.19
CA VAL A 1003 17.02 10.01 -18.74
C VAL A 1003 16.63 11.46 -18.45
N GLY A 1004 16.33 12.24 -19.48
CA GLY A 1004 15.70 13.54 -19.38
C GLY A 1004 15.36 14.09 -20.76
N MET A 1005 14.35 14.96 -20.84
CA MET A 1005 13.86 15.55 -22.07
C MET A 1005 13.33 16.96 -21.78
N ASP A 1006 13.54 17.88 -22.73
CA ASP A 1006 12.96 19.21 -22.72
C ASP A 1006 12.49 19.55 -24.12
N ARG A 1007 11.16 19.68 -24.25
CA ARG A 1007 10.46 20.09 -25.48
C ARG A 1007 9.67 21.38 -25.22
N SER A 1008 10.23 22.30 -24.43
CA SER A 1008 9.62 23.61 -24.14
C SER A 1008 9.95 24.68 -25.19
N CYS A 1009 11.07 24.53 -25.91
CA CYS A 1009 11.46 25.42 -27.00
C CYS A 1009 10.79 25.00 -28.33
N PRO A 1010 10.21 25.94 -29.10
CA PRO A 1010 9.67 25.62 -30.44
C PRO A 1010 10.72 25.37 -31.53
N GLU A 1011 11.97 25.82 -31.34
CA GLU A 1011 13.03 25.73 -32.36
C GLU A 1011 13.96 24.52 -32.19
N GLU A 1012 14.06 23.99 -30.96
CA GLU A 1012 14.92 22.86 -30.62
C GLU A 1012 14.31 21.98 -29.52
N VAL A 1013 14.66 20.70 -29.54
CA VAL A 1013 14.37 19.71 -28.50
C VAL A 1013 15.68 19.23 -27.90
N ARG A 1014 15.70 19.00 -26.59
CA ARG A 1014 16.89 18.52 -25.87
C ARG A 1014 16.60 17.19 -25.19
N VAL A 1015 17.44 16.19 -25.44
CA VAL A 1015 17.27 14.83 -24.91
C VAL A 1015 18.56 14.39 -24.23
N ALA A 1016 18.51 14.23 -22.92
CA ALA A 1016 19.61 13.71 -22.12
C ALA A 1016 19.56 12.17 -22.12
N VAL A 1017 20.66 11.55 -22.55
CA VAL A 1017 20.77 10.11 -22.77
C VAL A 1017 21.88 9.52 -21.91
N GLN A 1018 21.58 8.45 -21.20
CA GLN A 1018 22.56 7.62 -20.51
C GLN A 1018 23.05 6.54 -21.49
N THR A 1019 24.34 6.58 -21.81
CA THR A 1019 25.02 5.60 -22.68
C THR A 1019 26.00 4.77 -21.85
N SER A 1020 26.61 3.74 -22.45
CA SER A 1020 27.68 2.94 -21.84
C SER A 1020 28.97 3.72 -21.57
N SER A 1021 29.25 4.79 -22.33
CA SER A 1021 30.46 5.61 -22.19
C SER A 1021 30.27 6.85 -21.29
N GLY A 1022 29.05 7.10 -20.82
CA GLY A 1022 28.72 8.29 -20.03
C GLY A 1022 27.35 8.87 -20.39
N ARG A 1023 27.07 10.08 -19.90
CA ARG A 1023 25.87 10.84 -20.30
C ARG A 1023 26.18 11.69 -21.52
N LYS A 1024 25.25 11.74 -22.46
CA LYS A 1024 25.30 12.61 -23.63
C LYS A 1024 24.05 13.49 -23.69
N LEU A 1025 24.20 14.69 -24.21
CA LEU A 1025 23.08 15.59 -24.50
C LEU A 1025 22.88 15.63 -26.02
N ILE A 1026 21.66 15.34 -26.46
CA ILE A 1026 21.27 15.47 -27.85
C ILE A 1026 20.45 16.73 -27.99
N ILE A 1027 20.84 17.59 -28.93
CA ILE A 1027 20.06 18.75 -29.34
C ILE A 1027 19.61 18.49 -30.77
N ALA A 1028 18.30 18.52 -31.01
CA ALA A 1028 17.73 18.28 -32.33
C ALA A 1028 16.62 19.28 -32.65
N LYS A 1029 16.12 19.27 -33.89
CA LYS A 1029 14.93 20.06 -34.29
C LYS A 1029 13.64 19.33 -33.94
N SER A 1030 13.66 18.00 -34.01
CA SER A 1030 12.49 17.15 -33.73
C SER A 1030 12.86 15.80 -33.10
N ILE A 1031 11.87 15.18 -32.47
CA ILE A 1031 11.93 13.82 -31.92
C ILE A 1031 11.04 12.91 -32.74
N LEU A 1032 11.52 11.73 -33.07
CA LEU A 1032 10.69 10.63 -33.55
C LEU A 1032 10.73 9.50 -32.51
N SER A 1033 9.60 9.28 -31.81
CA SER A 1033 9.47 8.17 -30.86
C SER A 1033 8.86 6.96 -31.55
N THR A 1034 9.56 5.82 -31.50
CA THR A 1034 9.09 4.55 -32.08
C THR A 1034 9.02 3.41 -31.05
N ILE A 1035 9.03 3.75 -29.76
CA ILE A 1035 8.85 2.79 -28.65
C ILE A 1035 7.38 2.71 -28.25
N PRO A 1036 6.90 1.58 -27.68
CA PRO A 1036 5.52 1.48 -27.19
C PRO A 1036 5.24 2.56 -26.12
N PRO A 1037 4.25 3.44 -26.33
CA PRO A 1037 3.97 4.60 -25.47
C PRO A 1037 3.19 4.21 -24.20
N VAL A 1038 3.68 3.23 -23.45
CA VAL A 1038 3.22 2.96 -22.07
C VAL A 1038 4.01 3.81 -21.09
N LEU A 1039 3.38 4.30 -20.02
CA LEU A 1039 4.00 5.26 -19.09
C LEU A 1039 5.30 4.73 -18.45
N GLU A 1040 5.40 3.41 -18.25
CA GLU A 1040 6.62 2.70 -17.84
C GLU A 1040 7.84 2.96 -18.74
N ASN A 1041 7.63 3.04 -20.06
CA ASN A 1041 8.70 3.26 -21.04
C ASN A 1041 9.09 4.74 -21.18
N LEU A 1042 8.23 5.65 -20.71
CA LEU A 1042 8.33 7.10 -20.94
C LEU A 1042 8.93 7.87 -19.76
N GLY A 1043 9.53 7.19 -18.77
CA GLY A 1043 10.03 7.82 -17.53
C GLY A 1043 11.10 8.91 -17.69
N GLY A 1044 11.72 9.04 -18.86
CA GLY A 1044 12.65 10.13 -19.21
C GLY A 1044 12.03 11.28 -20.02
N TYR A 1045 10.74 11.20 -20.39
CA TYR A 1045 10.03 12.19 -21.21
C TYR A 1045 9.38 13.27 -20.32
N ASP A 1046 9.33 14.50 -20.81
CA ASP A 1046 8.59 15.62 -20.21
C ASP A 1046 7.14 15.65 -20.73
N LEU A 1047 6.36 14.62 -20.40
CA LEU A 1047 5.03 14.41 -20.97
C LEU A 1047 4.05 15.56 -20.70
N SER A 1048 3.25 15.91 -21.71
CA SER A 1048 2.10 16.81 -21.58
C SER A 1048 0.96 16.13 -20.82
N ALA A 1049 -0.03 16.92 -20.37
CA ALA A 1049 -1.23 16.36 -19.75
C ALA A 1049 -2.06 15.52 -20.74
N GLU A 1050 -2.08 15.89 -22.02
CA GLU A 1050 -2.78 15.15 -23.07
C GLU A 1050 -2.06 13.84 -23.41
N GLU A 1051 -0.74 13.88 -23.59
CA GLU A 1051 0.11 12.69 -23.77
C GLU A 1051 -0.07 11.72 -22.60
N THR A 1052 0.04 12.20 -21.36
CA THR A 1052 -0.17 11.38 -20.15
C THR A 1052 -1.57 10.76 -20.11
N SER A 1053 -2.61 11.52 -20.48
CA SER A 1053 -4.00 11.05 -20.47
C SER A 1053 -4.29 10.02 -21.57
N LEU A 1054 -3.66 10.13 -22.74
CA LEU A 1054 -3.85 9.17 -23.84
C LEU A 1054 -3.01 7.91 -23.59
N PHE A 1055 -1.74 8.06 -23.27
CA PHE A 1055 -0.82 6.94 -23.03
C PHE A 1055 -1.20 6.11 -21.79
N GLY A 1056 -1.87 6.72 -20.81
CA GLY A 1056 -2.43 6.02 -19.64
C GLY A 1056 -3.68 5.16 -19.92
N GLN A 1057 -4.27 5.21 -21.12
CA GLN A 1057 -5.43 4.38 -21.50
C GLN A 1057 -5.05 3.06 -22.18
N PHE A 1058 -3.80 2.92 -22.66
CA PHE A 1058 -3.36 1.71 -23.33
C PHE A 1058 -3.28 0.52 -22.36
N PHE A 1059 -3.85 -0.61 -22.74
CA PHE A 1059 -3.49 -1.93 -22.24
C PHE A 1059 -2.78 -2.73 -23.35
N ALA A 1060 -2.09 -3.80 -22.97
CA ALA A 1060 -1.25 -4.56 -23.87
C ALA A 1060 -1.18 -6.04 -23.49
N ASN A 1061 -1.04 -6.87 -24.52
CA ASN A 1061 -0.92 -8.30 -24.41
C ASN A 1061 0.52 -8.70 -24.04
N GLY A 1062 0.65 -9.89 -23.48
CA GLY A 1062 1.94 -10.56 -23.31
C GLY A 1062 2.22 -11.46 -24.52
N TYR A 1063 3.39 -11.31 -25.13
CA TYR A 1063 3.89 -12.21 -26.17
C TYR A 1063 5.36 -12.54 -25.90
N TYR A 1064 5.68 -13.83 -25.95
CA TYR A 1064 6.96 -14.38 -25.50
C TYR A 1064 7.37 -15.55 -26.38
N THR A 1065 8.66 -15.68 -26.61
CA THR A 1065 9.23 -16.69 -27.48
C THR A 1065 10.56 -17.21 -26.95
N GLY A 1066 11.07 -18.29 -27.51
CA GLY A 1066 12.44 -18.72 -27.26
C GLY A 1066 12.71 -20.14 -27.71
N VAL A 1067 13.88 -20.65 -27.32
CA VAL A 1067 14.33 -22.00 -27.63
C VAL A 1067 14.64 -22.75 -26.34
N LEU A 1068 14.06 -23.94 -26.20
CA LEU A 1068 14.39 -24.93 -25.18
C LEU A 1068 15.25 -26.04 -25.77
N ASN A 1069 16.18 -26.59 -24.98
CA ASN A 1069 16.73 -27.93 -25.20
C ASN A 1069 16.01 -28.96 -24.31
N ASN A 1070 16.36 -30.24 -24.47
CA ASN A 1070 15.88 -31.33 -23.62
C ASN A 1070 14.35 -31.34 -23.45
N THR A 1071 13.60 -31.16 -24.54
CA THR A 1071 12.12 -31.19 -24.54
C THR A 1071 11.55 -32.58 -24.87
N GLY A 1072 12.35 -33.48 -25.43
CA GLY A 1072 11.90 -34.81 -25.87
C GLY A 1072 10.88 -34.78 -27.01
N LEU A 1073 10.72 -33.64 -27.71
CA LEU A 1073 9.79 -33.50 -28.84
C LEU A 1073 10.48 -33.85 -30.17
N ASP A 1074 9.82 -34.67 -30.96
CA ASP A 1074 10.25 -35.16 -32.28
C ASP A 1074 9.40 -34.61 -33.44
N VAL A 1075 8.22 -34.07 -33.15
CA VAL A 1075 7.29 -33.46 -34.11
C VAL A 1075 6.79 -32.10 -33.65
N PRO A 1076 6.40 -31.19 -34.57
CA PRO A 1076 5.77 -29.93 -34.21
C PRO A 1076 4.43 -30.13 -33.50
N LEU A 1077 4.15 -29.28 -32.50
CA LEU A 1077 2.90 -29.26 -31.76
C LEU A 1077 2.19 -27.91 -31.94
N THR A 1078 0.87 -27.94 -32.13
CA THR A 1078 0.01 -26.76 -32.22
C THR A 1078 -1.11 -26.83 -31.19
N ALA A 1079 -1.37 -25.72 -30.52
CA ALA A 1079 -2.43 -25.61 -29.53
C ALA A 1079 -3.82 -25.65 -30.16
N THR A 1080 -4.75 -26.38 -29.54
CA THR A 1080 -6.18 -26.36 -29.85
C THR A 1080 -7.00 -26.49 -28.57
N GLY A 1081 -8.25 -26.04 -28.59
CA GLY A 1081 -9.20 -26.21 -27.50
C GLY A 1081 -10.41 -27.05 -27.94
N PRO A 1082 -10.33 -28.40 -27.91
CA PRO A 1082 -11.41 -29.26 -28.36
C PRO A 1082 -12.70 -28.99 -27.58
N GLY A 1083 -13.80 -28.74 -28.28
CA GLY A 1083 -15.09 -28.41 -27.67
C GLY A 1083 -15.21 -26.98 -27.14
N ARG A 1084 -14.20 -26.12 -27.34
CA ARG A 1084 -14.31 -24.66 -27.13
C ARG A 1084 -14.77 -23.98 -28.42
N GLN A 1085 -15.22 -22.72 -28.31
CA GLN A 1085 -15.67 -21.94 -29.46
C GLN A 1085 -14.59 -21.85 -30.54
N TYR A 1086 -14.94 -22.23 -31.77
CA TYR A 1086 -14.05 -22.35 -32.93
C TYR A 1086 -12.75 -23.16 -32.68
N ASN A 1087 -12.75 -24.07 -31.69
CA ASN A 1087 -11.60 -24.84 -31.23
C ASN A 1087 -10.39 -24.01 -30.76
N VAL A 1088 -10.60 -22.76 -30.35
CA VAL A 1088 -9.54 -21.89 -29.81
C VAL A 1088 -9.14 -22.34 -28.39
N PRO A 1089 -7.84 -22.53 -28.08
CA PRO A 1089 -7.38 -22.90 -26.75
C PRO A 1089 -7.49 -21.72 -25.75
N VAL A 1090 -7.49 -22.04 -24.46
CA VAL A 1090 -7.39 -21.01 -23.41
C VAL A 1090 -5.96 -20.52 -23.30
N LEU A 1091 -5.80 -19.20 -23.25
CA LEU A 1091 -4.55 -18.50 -22.96
C LEU A 1091 -4.67 -17.74 -21.62
N PRO A 1092 -3.59 -17.50 -20.85
CA PRO A 1092 -2.18 -17.62 -21.24
C PRO A 1092 -1.73 -19.06 -21.47
N GLY A 1093 -0.89 -19.26 -22.50
CA GLY A 1093 -0.53 -20.60 -22.96
C GLY A 1093 0.39 -20.61 -24.18
N ILE A 1094 0.93 -21.80 -24.49
CA ILE A 1094 1.74 -22.06 -25.69
C ILE A 1094 0.83 -22.03 -26.93
N TYR A 1095 1.25 -21.36 -27.99
CA TYR A 1095 0.67 -21.47 -29.35
C TYR A 1095 1.24 -22.68 -30.07
N THR A 1096 2.56 -22.75 -30.18
CA THR A 1096 3.30 -23.81 -30.88
C THR A 1096 4.57 -24.20 -30.13
N ALA A 1097 4.94 -25.47 -30.27
CA ALA A 1097 6.22 -26.01 -29.83
C ALA A 1097 6.82 -26.84 -30.97
N THR A 1098 7.85 -26.31 -31.63
CA THR A 1098 8.37 -26.84 -32.90
C THR A 1098 9.82 -27.27 -32.76
N PRO A 1099 10.16 -28.57 -32.97
CA PRO A 1099 11.54 -29.03 -33.01
C PRO A 1099 12.38 -28.32 -34.08
N ILE A 1100 13.59 -27.91 -33.71
CA ILE A 1100 14.58 -27.34 -34.63
C ILE A 1100 15.52 -28.47 -35.05
N MET A 1101 15.54 -28.80 -36.35
CA MET A 1101 16.22 -29.98 -36.90
C MET A 1101 17.62 -29.68 -37.46
N ILE A 1102 18.24 -28.57 -37.05
CA ILE A 1102 19.55 -28.10 -37.53
C ILE A 1102 20.56 -28.18 -36.37
N GLY A 1103 21.75 -28.73 -36.64
CA GLY A 1103 22.86 -28.77 -35.68
C GLY A 1103 22.56 -29.57 -34.40
N GLU A 1104 22.87 -29.01 -33.24
CA GLU A 1104 22.48 -29.55 -31.92
C GLU A 1104 20.95 -29.50 -31.68
N GLY A 1105 20.24 -28.69 -32.48
CA GLY A 1105 18.78 -28.59 -32.47
C GLY A 1105 18.20 -27.93 -31.22
N GLY A 1106 16.90 -28.13 -31.01
CA GLY A 1106 16.16 -27.55 -29.90
C GLY A 1106 14.66 -27.59 -30.14
N THR A 1107 13.91 -26.73 -29.45
CA THR A 1107 12.48 -26.54 -29.67
C THR A 1107 12.14 -25.06 -29.55
N GLY A 1108 11.70 -24.47 -30.66
CA GLY A 1108 11.11 -23.14 -30.67
C GLY A 1108 9.75 -23.15 -29.98
N ILE A 1109 9.54 -22.23 -29.03
CA ILE A 1109 8.30 -22.04 -28.29
C ILE A 1109 7.74 -20.66 -28.59
N TYR A 1110 6.43 -20.58 -28.81
CA TYR A 1110 5.67 -19.33 -28.88
C TYR A 1110 4.56 -19.33 -27.83
N TYR A 1111 4.41 -18.24 -27.07
CA TYR A 1111 3.50 -18.14 -25.93
C TYR A 1111 2.77 -16.80 -25.88
N GLY A 1112 1.45 -16.84 -25.69
CA GLY A 1112 0.59 -15.66 -25.62
C GLY A 1112 -0.07 -15.51 -24.25
N SER A 1113 -0.39 -14.27 -23.87
CA SER A 1113 -1.12 -13.93 -22.63
C SER A 1113 -2.02 -12.69 -22.83
N PRO A 1114 -3.23 -12.65 -22.24
CA PRO A 1114 -4.10 -11.46 -22.27
C PRO A 1114 -3.48 -10.21 -21.61
N THR A 1115 -2.42 -10.39 -20.80
CA THR A 1115 -1.73 -9.31 -20.08
C THR A 1115 -0.22 -9.56 -20.05
N VAL A 1116 0.57 -8.51 -19.86
CA VAL A 1116 2.03 -8.65 -19.67
C VAL A 1116 2.33 -9.32 -18.31
N LEU A 1117 2.85 -10.54 -18.35
CA LEU A 1117 3.33 -11.32 -17.22
C LEU A 1117 4.85 -11.16 -17.00
N PRO A 1118 5.38 -11.45 -15.79
CA PRO A 1118 6.81 -11.52 -15.55
C PRO A 1118 7.47 -12.69 -16.29
N ASP A 1119 8.63 -12.45 -16.91
CA ASP A 1119 9.37 -13.45 -17.70
C ASP A 1119 9.59 -14.79 -16.96
N GLU A 1120 9.95 -14.75 -15.68
CA GLU A 1120 10.18 -15.98 -14.87
C GLU A 1120 8.90 -16.79 -14.61
N GLN A 1121 7.73 -16.14 -14.57
CA GLN A 1121 6.44 -16.85 -14.49
C GLN A 1121 6.18 -17.60 -15.81
N VAL A 1122 6.34 -16.91 -16.94
CA VAL A 1122 6.12 -17.49 -18.28
C VAL A 1122 7.07 -18.66 -18.54
N LYS A 1123 8.36 -18.52 -18.18
CA LYS A 1123 9.34 -19.60 -18.27
C LYS A 1123 8.93 -20.85 -17.49
N ALA A 1124 8.44 -20.67 -16.26
CA ALA A 1124 7.99 -21.77 -15.41
C ALA A 1124 6.71 -22.43 -15.95
N GLU A 1125 5.75 -21.64 -16.43
CA GLU A 1125 4.49 -22.13 -17.04
C GLU A 1125 4.76 -22.96 -18.31
N ILE A 1126 5.66 -22.51 -19.18
CA ILE A 1126 6.07 -23.24 -20.38
C ILE A 1126 6.72 -24.59 -20.01
N ILE A 1127 7.71 -24.60 -19.11
CA ILE A 1127 8.39 -25.85 -18.70
C ILE A 1127 7.39 -26.82 -18.06
N ALA A 1128 6.49 -26.33 -17.20
CA ALA A 1128 5.44 -27.16 -16.60
C ALA A 1128 4.45 -27.72 -17.64
N THR A 1129 4.18 -26.98 -18.70
CA THR A 1129 3.32 -27.41 -19.82
C THR A 1129 3.98 -28.50 -20.67
N ILE A 1130 5.26 -28.34 -21.01
CA ILE A 1130 6.03 -29.37 -21.73
C ILE A 1130 6.13 -30.66 -20.91
N ARG A 1131 6.48 -30.58 -19.62
CA ARG A 1131 6.52 -31.78 -18.74
C ARG A 1131 5.15 -32.47 -18.61
N ARG A 1132 4.04 -31.70 -18.58
CA ARG A 1132 2.68 -32.24 -18.58
C ARG A 1132 2.38 -33.04 -19.85
N TYR A 1133 2.73 -32.48 -21.01
CA TYR A 1133 2.59 -33.15 -22.30
C TYR A 1133 3.44 -34.43 -22.37
N GLN A 1134 4.70 -34.41 -21.89
CA GLN A 1134 5.56 -35.60 -21.84
C GLN A 1134 4.90 -36.74 -21.05
N GLY A 1135 4.52 -36.45 -19.80
CA GLY A 1135 3.93 -37.45 -18.88
C GLY A 1135 2.58 -37.99 -19.35
N ARG A 1136 1.80 -37.22 -20.13
CA ARG A 1136 0.51 -37.65 -20.71
C ARG A 1136 0.66 -38.55 -21.93
N ASN A 1137 1.69 -38.33 -22.75
CA ASN A 1137 1.85 -39.00 -24.05
C ASN A 1137 2.96 -40.06 -24.06
N GLY A 1138 3.47 -40.45 -22.88
CA GLY A 1138 4.46 -41.52 -22.73
C GLY A 1138 5.86 -41.17 -23.26
N LEU A 1139 6.15 -39.89 -23.47
CA LEU A 1139 7.49 -39.43 -23.84
C LEU A 1139 8.44 -39.49 -22.62
N PRO A 1140 9.76 -39.59 -22.84
CA PRO A 1140 10.73 -39.47 -21.76
C PRO A 1140 10.51 -38.17 -20.99
N ILE A 1141 10.35 -38.27 -19.66
CA ILE A 1141 10.33 -37.09 -18.79
C ILE A 1141 11.77 -36.57 -18.73
N THR A 1142 11.97 -35.38 -19.29
CA THR A 1142 13.26 -34.71 -19.34
C THR A 1142 13.25 -33.45 -18.46
N GLU A 1143 14.39 -32.77 -18.41
CA GLU A 1143 14.55 -31.46 -17.79
C GLU A 1143 14.80 -30.41 -18.87
N PRO A 1144 13.76 -29.72 -19.39
CA PRO A 1144 13.91 -28.70 -20.42
C PRO A 1144 14.63 -27.46 -19.89
N ASN A 1145 15.63 -26.95 -20.62
CA ASN A 1145 16.36 -25.73 -20.24
C ASN A 1145 16.32 -24.70 -21.36
N TRP A 1146 16.32 -23.42 -20.99
CA TRP A 1146 16.33 -22.30 -21.93
C TRP A 1146 17.71 -22.11 -22.56
N LEU A 1147 17.77 -22.22 -23.90
CA LEU A 1147 18.91 -21.80 -24.71
C LEU A 1147 18.84 -20.29 -25.01
N LYS A 1148 17.63 -19.78 -25.26
CA LYS A 1148 17.34 -18.36 -25.49
C LYS A 1148 15.88 -18.09 -25.12
N PHE A 1149 15.60 -16.95 -24.49
CA PHE A 1149 14.26 -16.46 -24.20
C PHE A 1149 14.15 -15.01 -24.66
N SER A 1150 13.00 -14.63 -25.23
CA SER A 1150 12.71 -13.27 -25.67
C SER A 1150 11.31 -12.84 -25.22
N SER A 1151 11.23 -11.63 -24.68
CA SER A 1151 9.98 -10.98 -24.31
C SER A 1151 9.66 -9.91 -25.35
N HIS A 1152 8.56 -10.11 -26.08
CA HIS A 1152 8.06 -9.19 -27.11
C HIS A 1152 7.00 -8.23 -26.54
N SER A 1153 6.95 -8.13 -25.20
CA SER A 1153 5.95 -7.38 -24.45
C SER A 1153 6.44 -5.96 -24.10
N PRO A 1154 5.56 -4.93 -24.04
CA PRO A 1154 4.12 -4.97 -24.31
C PRO A 1154 3.82 -5.15 -25.81
N PHE A 1155 2.96 -6.13 -26.13
CA PHE A 1155 2.55 -6.45 -27.49
C PHE A 1155 1.10 -5.99 -27.73
N ASN A 1156 0.73 -5.74 -29.00
CA ASN A 1156 -0.62 -5.30 -29.42
C ASN A 1156 -1.31 -4.28 -28.47
N LEU A 1157 -0.92 -3.00 -28.53
CA LEU A 1157 -1.47 -1.96 -27.66
C LEU A 1157 -2.90 -1.57 -28.08
N MET A 1158 -3.84 -1.68 -27.15
CA MET A 1158 -5.28 -1.49 -27.37
C MET A 1158 -5.90 -0.54 -26.33
N VAL A 1159 -7.10 -0.05 -26.63
CA VAL A 1159 -7.96 0.75 -25.74
C VAL A 1159 -9.40 0.21 -25.76
N SER A 1160 -10.25 0.64 -24.82
CA SER A 1160 -11.62 0.12 -24.71
C SER A 1160 -12.54 0.62 -25.82
N ASN A 1161 -13.65 -0.08 -26.07
CA ASN A 1161 -14.63 0.30 -27.09
C ASN A 1161 -15.21 1.72 -26.87
N GLU A 1162 -15.38 2.14 -25.61
CA GLU A 1162 -15.80 3.50 -25.27
C GLU A 1162 -14.74 4.53 -25.70
N ALA A 1163 -13.46 4.28 -25.40
CA ALA A 1163 -12.37 5.17 -25.80
C ALA A 1163 -12.28 5.29 -27.34
N ILE A 1164 -12.46 4.18 -28.06
CA ILE A 1164 -12.49 4.15 -29.53
C ILE A 1164 -13.66 5.02 -30.04
N ALA A 1165 -14.87 4.81 -29.52
CA ALA A 1165 -16.06 5.58 -29.89
C ALA A 1165 -15.96 7.07 -29.53
N GLU A 1166 -15.32 7.42 -28.41
CA GLU A 1166 -15.08 8.79 -27.94
C GLU A 1166 -13.90 9.51 -28.64
N GLY A 1167 -13.32 8.91 -29.68
CA GLY A 1167 -12.31 9.55 -30.52
C GLY A 1167 -10.89 9.45 -30.00
N PHE A 1168 -10.54 8.39 -29.25
CA PHE A 1168 -9.17 8.14 -28.78
C PHE A 1168 -8.14 8.25 -29.91
N TYR A 1169 -8.34 7.52 -31.01
CA TYR A 1169 -7.37 7.52 -32.11
C TYR A 1169 -7.27 8.87 -32.83
N LYS A 1170 -8.38 9.62 -32.93
CA LYS A 1170 -8.37 10.99 -33.45
C LYS A 1170 -7.50 11.92 -32.58
N LYS A 1171 -7.59 11.78 -31.25
CA LYS A 1171 -6.77 12.53 -30.29
C LYS A 1171 -5.30 12.06 -30.35
N LEU A 1172 -5.05 10.76 -30.39
CA LEU A 1172 -3.71 10.16 -30.53
C LEU A 1172 -2.98 10.63 -31.80
N PHE A 1173 -3.67 10.70 -32.94
CA PHE A 1173 -3.12 11.20 -34.19
C PHE A 1173 -2.91 12.73 -34.17
N SER A 1174 -3.67 13.48 -33.36
CA SER A 1174 -3.43 14.93 -33.17
C SER A 1174 -2.18 15.28 -32.36
N LEU A 1175 -1.51 14.31 -31.73
CA LEU A 1175 -0.19 14.51 -31.10
C LEU A 1175 0.95 14.69 -32.12
N GLN A 1176 0.75 14.29 -33.37
CA GLN A 1176 1.79 14.30 -34.40
C GLN A 1176 2.27 15.72 -34.73
N GLY A 1177 3.54 16.00 -34.40
CA GLY A 1177 4.17 17.31 -34.56
C GLY A 1177 4.01 18.24 -33.35
N GLN A 1178 3.20 17.89 -32.35
CA GLN A 1178 3.10 18.69 -31.13
C GLN A 1178 4.47 18.73 -30.43
N ARG A 1179 4.92 19.94 -30.06
CA ARG A 1179 6.21 20.15 -29.37
C ARG A 1179 7.38 19.47 -30.12
N ASN A 1180 7.36 19.55 -31.45
CA ASN A 1180 8.29 18.91 -32.38
C ASN A 1180 8.47 17.40 -32.17
N THR A 1181 7.44 16.71 -31.66
CA THR A 1181 7.45 15.26 -31.41
C THR A 1181 6.55 14.54 -32.40
N PHE A 1182 7.09 13.52 -33.04
CA PHE A 1182 6.40 12.63 -33.97
C PHE A 1182 6.44 11.21 -33.42
N TYR A 1183 5.43 10.42 -33.78
CA TYR A 1183 5.23 9.08 -33.25
C TYR A 1183 5.07 8.06 -34.37
N ASN A 1184 5.66 6.87 -34.19
CA ASN A 1184 5.59 5.74 -35.11
C ASN A 1184 5.61 4.43 -34.31
N GLY A 1185 5.48 3.28 -34.97
CA GLY A 1185 5.39 1.98 -34.33
C GLY A 1185 3.94 1.50 -34.15
N ALA A 1186 3.79 0.27 -33.66
CA ALA A 1186 2.53 -0.47 -33.67
C ALA A 1186 1.34 0.23 -32.96
N ALA A 1187 1.58 1.17 -32.03
CA ALA A 1187 0.51 1.93 -31.38
C ALA A 1187 -0.23 2.93 -32.31
N TRP A 1188 0.39 3.34 -33.42
CA TRP A 1188 -0.26 4.12 -34.49
C TRP A 1188 -0.69 3.24 -35.69
N GLN A 1189 -0.27 1.97 -35.70
CA GLN A 1189 -0.52 1.03 -36.79
C GLN A 1189 -0.81 -0.37 -36.26
N THR A 1190 0.04 -1.36 -36.55
CA THR A 1190 -0.14 -2.77 -36.20
C THR A 1190 1.23 -3.42 -35.96
N GLN A 1191 1.27 -4.67 -35.52
CA GLN A 1191 2.50 -5.42 -35.22
C GLN A 1191 3.12 -6.10 -36.46
N ASP A 1192 3.15 -5.38 -37.59
CA ASP A 1192 3.69 -5.84 -38.88
C ASP A 1192 4.77 -4.87 -39.37
N SER A 1193 5.97 -5.37 -39.65
CA SER A 1193 7.07 -4.53 -40.15
C SER A 1193 6.77 -3.92 -41.52
N SER A 1194 6.10 -4.64 -42.42
CA SER A 1194 5.82 -4.17 -43.79
C SER A 1194 4.90 -2.95 -43.79
N VAL A 1195 3.77 -3.04 -43.08
CA VAL A 1195 2.82 -1.94 -42.87
C VAL A 1195 3.46 -0.78 -42.08
N LEU A 1196 4.32 -1.07 -41.10
CA LEU A 1196 5.05 -0.03 -40.36
C LEU A 1196 6.04 0.74 -41.24
N TRP A 1197 6.70 0.08 -42.20
CA TRP A 1197 7.56 0.75 -43.18
C TRP A 1197 6.73 1.60 -44.15
N LYS A 1198 5.62 1.06 -44.67
CA LYS A 1198 4.69 1.79 -45.54
C LYS A 1198 4.13 3.05 -44.86
N PHE A 1199 3.64 2.94 -43.62
CA PHE A 1199 3.19 4.07 -42.82
C PHE A 1199 4.30 5.10 -42.53
N THR A 1200 5.55 4.65 -42.47
CA THR A 1200 6.69 5.56 -42.31
C THR A 1200 6.83 6.47 -43.53
N ASP A 1201 6.82 5.90 -44.75
CA ASP A 1201 6.91 6.66 -46.00
C ASP A 1201 5.66 7.52 -46.26
N ASP A 1202 4.47 6.96 -46.07
CA ASP A 1202 3.21 7.61 -46.48
C ASP A 1202 2.72 8.68 -45.50
N TYR A 1203 3.06 8.57 -44.21
CA TYR A 1203 2.49 9.42 -43.15
C TYR A 1203 3.55 10.11 -42.26
N VAL A 1204 4.53 9.37 -41.76
CA VAL A 1204 5.46 9.87 -40.73
C VAL A 1204 6.54 10.78 -41.32
N ILE A 1205 7.22 10.35 -42.37
CA ILE A 1205 8.29 11.12 -43.02
C ILE A 1205 7.75 12.45 -43.60
N PRO A 1206 6.63 12.49 -44.35
CA PRO A 1206 6.06 13.76 -44.82
C PRO A 1206 5.82 14.75 -43.70
N LYS A 1207 5.27 14.31 -42.56
CA LYS A 1207 5.01 15.17 -41.39
C LYS A 1207 6.27 15.71 -40.71
N ILE A 1208 7.37 14.97 -40.71
CA ILE A 1208 8.66 15.44 -40.18
C ILE A 1208 9.32 16.45 -41.13
N LEU A 1209 9.08 16.32 -42.44
CA LEU A 1209 9.71 17.16 -43.46
C LEU A 1209 9.00 18.51 -43.65
N GLY A 1210 7.68 18.57 -43.44
CA GLY A 1210 6.85 19.80 -43.50
C GLY A 1210 5.83 19.76 -44.63
#